data_AF-C4JQK6-F1
#
_entry.id   AF-C4JQK6-F1
#
_cell.length_a   1.000
_cell.length_b   1.000
_cell.length_c   1.000
_cell.angle_alpha   90.00
_cell.angle_beta   90.00
_cell.angle_gamma   90.00
#
_symmetry.space_group_name_H-M   'P 1'
#
loop_
_entity.id
_entity.type
_entity.pdbx_description
1 polymer ?
#
loop_
_entity_poly.entity_id
_entity_poly.type
_entity_poly.pdbx_seq_one_letter_code
_entity_poly.pdbx_strand_id
1 'polypeptide(L)'
;MAHFALAKILNGIISFRELASSNLSFNEGAVSVLLRQAAWELGSRNSDSIRRVAHKVLEDESFVSRLIATLEHRLNSIRSNWKEQETLSTLVTLALRALSLSEDPEIIDDAISFLRDAREVAYLWCEKLSELLNSTEGSDNDSYQHRILLASAICQRTYDVEANHMDNLLSTALDTERLVRSSVIFYETSPSESDGTAATELRETLLHGRRILHRVEKRLRELIRNDPSGMNAAIGTSMEGVTLLGQWQFIAADSEIAYKTLGEDTQTSKRIIRYDLLTGELLINGHPPGRLPKRYTNTNLYRMMFNAGLLTVIPSDLPGAVYAATKKFGEYELHFGFHEGVLRITARSSDQLLQLVPRDRLERDFPRSLVDNYYHWLDPSTGVVEFRPIADKWNPSKDNWHLSLDLHSPENCAMRRGDITLVDINSKLYQQIAEILARLDSSEHVHVTKLANGYIEAELVRLKLRLFVNDEGLLECRELKAIVDLDQDIGCLHRLYRKLVLKSFDSKDAIRRSVVIPYGEVSILPSSHGAQVFVELPPAECKRVRYFRYWLNDHLRTLQGPHDMLATLYQCYLHAVTGYVLPDPFTGRLGTDEALRGLRQQRLFTSMALDTDCILILKKISELTPSRHLHPKNLRVMQTVTWNLHLSQILQHDDFHPAATAIKDHASKFSAFRKDTESAEQLGEHGDQLLMSRARVINSRWRVPDFGGSLAPPRDERPTGEPRDRDYQNDRAQRVYEIAVLIRDWPSKVHHLDIYDQAKGWTWASAKPFDGTCLGEYDLSISDSFGSLYDFCRNASRDDTFKLMSRFCMITYGGKINVGLLRSFLAIAFSGRFRDLPIPRYPGRESLYRPNSWRVAGQG
;
A
#
# COMPACT_ATOMS: atom_id res chain seq x y z
N MET A 1 48.50 -31.05 20.62
CA MET A 1 47.38 -31.98 20.92
C MET A 1 46.38 -32.14 19.76
N ALA A 2 46.07 -31.10 18.97
CA ALA A 2 45.20 -31.23 17.78
C ALA A 2 45.79 -32.11 16.64
N HIS A 3 47.10 -32.10 16.43
CA HIS A 3 47.77 -33.00 15.48
C HIS A 3 47.70 -34.50 15.85
N PHE A 4 47.52 -34.81 17.13
CA PHE A 4 47.37 -36.19 17.61
C PHE A 4 45.93 -36.72 17.50
N ALA A 5 44.94 -35.83 17.39
CA ALA A 5 43.54 -36.18 17.14
C ALA A 5 43.28 -36.39 15.63
N LEU A 6 43.88 -35.57 14.77
CA LEU A 6 43.86 -35.75 13.31
C LEU A 6 44.52 -37.07 12.87
N ALA A 7 45.65 -37.44 13.48
CA ALA A 7 46.32 -38.72 13.20
C ALA A 7 45.47 -39.96 13.54
N LYS A 8 44.49 -39.85 14.45
CA LYS A 8 43.57 -40.95 14.77
C LYS A 8 42.42 -41.04 13.76
N ILE A 9 41.89 -39.92 13.27
CA ILE A 9 40.89 -39.91 12.19
C ILE A 9 41.51 -40.44 10.88
N LEU A 10 42.80 -40.17 10.66
CA LEU A 10 43.58 -40.56 9.46
C LEU A 10 44.01 -42.04 9.41
N ASN A 11 43.88 -42.81 10.49
CA ASN A 11 43.96 -44.27 10.39
C ASN A 11 42.61 -44.73 9.83
N GLY A 12 42.53 -45.03 8.52
CA GLY A 12 41.30 -45.34 7.77
C GLY A 12 40.31 -46.37 8.38
N ILE A 13 40.69 -47.02 9.47
CA ILE A 13 39.84 -47.82 10.36
C ILE A 13 38.73 -47.00 11.02
N ILE A 14 38.94 -45.73 11.42
CA ILE A 14 37.87 -44.92 12.05
C ILE A 14 36.87 -44.43 10.98
N SER A 15 37.33 -43.98 9.81
CA SER A 15 36.41 -43.63 8.71
C SER A 15 35.61 -44.84 8.22
N PHE A 16 36.22 -46.02 8.09
CA PHE A 16 35.52 -47.27 7.74
C PHE A 16 34.51 -47.69 8.81
N ARG A 17 34.89 -47.62 10.09
CA ARG A 17 34.01 -47.96 11.20
C ARG A 17 32.83 -46.99 11.33
N GLU A 18 33.05 -45.69 11.09
CA GLU A 18 31.99 -44.69 11.11
C GLU A 18 31.13 -44.68 9.83
N LEU A 19 31.66 -45.12 8.69
CA LEU A 19 30.87 -45.42 7.47
C LEU A 19 29.86 -46.55 7.72
N ALA A 20 30.24 -47.53 8.55
CA ALA A 20 29.41 -48.64 8.97
C ALA A 20 28.57 -48.35 10.24
N SER A 21 28.79 -47.21 10.90
CA SER A 21 28.07 -46.77 12.11
C SER A 21 27.05 -45.67 11.79
N SER A 22 26.10 -45.41 12.69
CA SER A 22 25.16 -44.27 12.61
C SER A 22 25.54 -43.10 13.53
N ASN A 23 26.76 -43.07 14.08
CA ASN A 23 27.15 -42.08 15.10
C ASN A 23 27.46 -40.70 14.52
N LEU A 24 27.86 -40.61 13.24
CA LEU A 24 28.15 -39.36 12.55
C LEU A 24 27.21 -39.19 11.35
N SER A 25 26.58 -38.01 11.24
CA SER A 25 25.76 -37.68 10.07
C SER A 25 26.64 -37.18 8.93
N PHE A 26 26.74 -37.97 7.86
CA PHE A 26 27.55 -37.62 6.68
C PHE A 26 26.88 -36.53 5.85
N ASN A 27 25.62 -36.22 6.13
CA ASN A 27 24.90 -35.14 5.48
C ASN A 27 25.21 -33.76 6.07
N GLU A 28 25.97 -33.70 7.16
CA GLU A 28 26.43 -32.46 7.76
C GLU A 28 27.66 -31.94 6.99
N GLY A 29 27.59 -30.71 6.48
CA GLY A 29 28.64 -30.15 5.62
C GLY A 29 30.04 -30.19 6.24
N ALA A 30 30.17 -29.95 7.54
CA ALA A 30 31.45 -30.02 8.26
C ALA A 30 32.06 -31.43 8.24
N VAL A 31 31.24 -32.47 8.38
CA VAL A 31 31.68 -33.88 8.33
C VAL A 31 32.09 -34.26 6.91
N SER A 32 31.28 -33.89 5.92
CA SER A 32 31.57 -34.11 4.49
C SER A 32 32.89 -33.43 4.07
N VAL A 33 33.14 -32.18 4.48
CA VAL A 33 34.40 -31.48 4.20
C VAL A 33 35.58 -32.18 4.85
N LEU A 34 35.46 -32.59 6.11
CA LEU A 34 36.53 -33.30 6.82
C LEU A 34 36.87 -34.64 6.16
N LEU A 35 35.87 -35.41 5.73
CA LEU A 35 36.08 -36.68 5.02
C LEU A 35 36.69 -36.47 3.64
N ARG A 36 36.24 -35.45 2.88
CA ARG A 36 36.84 -35.09 1.59
C ARG A 36 38.29 -34.64 1.75
N GLN A 37 38.58 -33.81 2.76
CA GLN A 37 39.94 -33.40 3.08
C GLN A 37 40.81 -34.61 3.40
N ALA A 38 40.35 -35.52 4.26
CA ALA A 38 41.09 -36.72 4.63
C ALA A 38 41.36 -37.65 3.45
N ALA A 39 40.42 -37.76 2.49
CA ALA A 39 40.59 -38.58 1.29
C ALA A 39 41.67 -38.02 0.34
N TRP A 40 41.81 -36.70 0.27
CA TRP A 40 42.75 -36.03 -0.65
C TRP A 40 44.03 -35.53 0.02
N GLU A 41 44.10 -35.56 1.36
CA GLU A 41 45.28 -35.10 2.10
C GLU A 41 46.49 -35.98 1.78
N LEU A 42 47.60 -35.33 1.49
CA LEU A 42 48.82 -36.03 1.10
C LEU A 42 49.43 -36.82 2.28
N GLY A 43 49.31 -36.31 3.51
CA GLY A 43 49.87 -36.93 4.73
C GLY A 43 51.41 -36.93 4.78
N SER A 44 51.96 -37.49 5.86
CA SER A 44 53.40 -37.64 6.05
C SER A 44 53.99 -38.76 5.18
N ARG A 45 55.29 -38.66 4.87
CA ARG A 45 56.02 -39.70 4.14
C ARG A 45 56.08 -40.99 4.97
N ASN A 46 55.87 -42.12 4.30
CA ASN A 46 56.11 -43.44 4.85
C ASN A 46 57.46 -43.95 4.34
N SER A 47 58.26 -44.59 5.19
CA SER A 47 59.53 -45.21 4.79
C SER A 47 59.31 -46.53 4.04
N ASP A 48 58.20 -47.21 4.32
CA ASP A 48 58.00 -48.62 3.97
C ASP A 48 57.06 -48.82 2.77
N SER A 49 56.58 -47.73 2.15
CA SER A 49 55.64 -47.78 1.04
C SER A 49 55.79 -46.53 0.16
N ILE A 50 55.49 -46.69 -1.14
CA ILE A 50 55.40 -45.57 -2.10
C ILE A 50 54.23 -44.65 -1.72
N ARG A 51 53.20 -45.20 -1.08
CA ARG A 51 52.07 -44.46 -0.54
C ARG A 51 52.40 -43.83 0.80
N ARG A 52 51.86 -42.64 1.00
CA ARG A 52 52.02 -41.89 2.24
C ARG A 52 51.19 -42.49 3.35
N VAL A 53 51.51 -42.11 4.60
CA VAL A 53 50.93 -42.71 5.81
C VAL A 53 49.40 -42.72 5.78
N ALA A 54 48.77 -41.64 5.29
CA ALA A 54 47.32 -41.51 5.20
C ALA A 54 46.67 -42.56 4.26
N HIS A 55 47.37 -43.03 3.22
CA HIS A 55 46.80 -43.90 2.18
C HIS A 55 47.42 -45.30 2.17
N LYS A 56 48.31 -45.62 3.11
CA LYS A 56 48.92 -46.96 3.23
C LYS A 56 47.86 -48.05 3.38
N VAL A 57 46.76 -47.76 4.10
CA VAL A 57 45.66 -48.72 4.31
C VAL A 57 44.98 -49.16 3.00
N LEU A 58 45.05 -48.34 1.94
CA LEU A 58 44.49 -48.65 0.64
C LEU A 58 45.37 -49.61 -0.19
N GLU A 59 46.56 -50.00 0.31
CA GLU A 59 47.36 -51.08 -0.28
C GLU A 59 46.81 -52.46 0.07
N ASP A 60 46.01 -52.56 1.13
CA ASP A 60 45.35 -53.81 1.51
C ASP A 60 44.08 -54.00 0.66
N GLU A 61 44.18 -54.84 -0.36
CA GLU A 61 43.07 -55.21 -1.27
C GLU A 61 41.82 -55.66 -0.51
N SER A 62 41.98 -56.40 0.59
CA SER A 62 40.88 -56.87 1.42
C SER A 62 40.17 -55.73 2.16
N PHE A 63 40.91 -54.66 2.49
CA PHE A 63 40.34 -53.45 3.07
C PHE A 63 39.59 -52.66 2.00
N VAL A 64 40.18 -52.47 0.82
CA VAL A 64 39.56 -51.68 -0.26
C VAL A 64 38.29 -52.35 -0.79
N SER A 65 38.29 -53.67 -0.99
CA SER A 65 37.08 -54.42 -1.37
C SER A 65 35.97 -54.26 -0.32
N ARG A 66 36.30 -54.39 0.98
CA ARG A 66 35.33 -54.12 2.07
C ARG A 66 34.85 -52.68 2.10
N LEU A 67 35.72 -51.73 1.79
CA LEU A 67 35.36 -50.31 1.71
C LEU A 67 34.32 -50.11 0.61
N ILE A 68 34.55 -50.61 -0.61
CA ILE A 68 33.59 -50.49 -1.72
C ILE A 68 32.25 -51.11 -1.35
N ALA A 69 32.23 -52.34 -0.82
CA ALA A 69 31.01 -52.99 -0.36
C ALA A 69 30.25 -52.17 0.71
N THR A 70 30.97 -51.46 1.58
CA THR A 70 30.37 -50.57 2.59
C THR A 70 29.79 -49.31 1.95
N LEU A 71 30.47 -48.74 0.95
CA LEU A 71 29.97 -47.60 0.17
C LEU A 71 28.68 -47.98 -0.57
N GLU A 72 28.62 -49.16 -1.18
CA GLU A 72 27.43 -49.69 -1.85
C GLU A 72 26.25 -49.86 -0.90
N HIS A 73 26.48 -50.46 0.27
CA HIS A 73 25.44 -50.60 1.29
C HIS A 73 24.89 -49.23 1.71
N ARG A 74 25.77 -48.26 1.92
CA ARG A 74 25.37 -46.90 2.29
C ARG A 74 24.63 -46.19 1.16
N LEU A 75 25.08 -46.32 -0.09
CA LEU A 75 24.41 -45.76 -1.26
C LEU A 75 22.97 -46.27 -1.37
N ASN A 76 22.77 -47.58 -1.18
CA ASN A 76 21.45 -48.19 -1.19
C ASN A 76 20.53 -47.68 -0.07
N SER A 77 21.09 -47.38 1.11
CA SER A 77 20.30 -46.83 2.23
C SER A 77 19.79 -45.40 1.97
N ILE A 78 20.52 -44.60 1.18
CA ILE A 78 20.16 -43.21 0.90
C ILE A 78 19.41 -43.03 -0.42
N ARG A 79 19.35 -44.06 -1.28
CA ARG A 79 18.84 -43.99 -2.66
C ARG A 79 17.51 -43.23 -2.82
N SER A 80 16.56 -43.40 -1.90
CA SER A 80 15.24 -42.75 -1.95
C SER A 80 15.18 -41.36 -1.28
N ASN A 81 16.24 -40.96 -0.57
CA ASN A 81 16.32 -39.74 0.23
C ASN A 81 17.22 -38.69 -0.42
N TRP A 82 16.66 -37.91 -1.35
CA TRP A 82 17.35 -36.82 -2.06
C TRP A 82 17.91 -35.70 -1.15
N LYS A 83 17.59 -35.69 0.16
CA LYS A 83 18.18 -34.72 1.09
C LYS A 83 19.64 -35.06 1.44
N GLU A 84 20.09 -36.28 1.19
CA GLU A 84 21.41 -36.83 1.51
C GLU A 84 22.49 -36.45 0.48
N GLN A 85 22.51 -35.19 0.02
CA GLN A 85 23.41 -34.71 -1.04
C GLN A 85 24.88 -34.77 -0.59
N GLU A 86 25.19 -34.34 0.64
CA GLU A 86 26.54 -34.33 1.17
C GLU A 86 27.06 -35.75 1.43
N THR A 87 26.18 -36.65 1.88
CA THR A 87 26.50 -38.08 2.02
C THR A 87 26.89 -38.67 0.67
N LEU A 88 26.08 -38.50 -0.38
CA LEU A 88 26.38 -39.05 -1.71
C LEU A 88 27.68 -38.49 -2.29
N SER A 89 27.88 -37.17 -2.17
CA SER A 89 29.13 -36.50 -2.58
C SER A 89 30.36 -37.10 -1.88
N THR A 90 30.25 -37.42 -0.60
CA THR A 90 31.31 -38.07 0.18
C THR A 90 31.58 -39.49 -0.31
N LEU A 91 30.54 -40.30 -0.54
CA LEU A 91 30.71 -41.68 -1.03
C LEU A 91 31.40 -41.71 -2.41
N VAL A 92 30.97 -40.84 -3.33
CA VAL A 92 31.61 -40.68 -4.65
C VAL A 92 33.08 -40.27 -4.49
N THR A 93 33.39 -39.36 -3.55
CA THR A 93 34.78 -38.94 -3.30
C THR A 93 35.66 -40.11 -2.86
N LEU A 94 35.17 -40.94 -1.94
CA LEU A 94 35.91 -42.07 -1.41
C LEU A 94 36.12 -43.15 -2.48
N ALA A 95 35.10 -43.42 -3.30
CA ALA A 95 35.21 -44.36 -4.42
C ALA A 95 36.20 -43.89 -5.50
N LEU A 96 36.15 -42.62 -5.89
CA LEU A 96 37.14 -42.03 -6.80
C LEU A 96 38.56 -42.16 -6.25
N ARG A 97 38.71 -41.97 -4.92
CA ARG A 97 40.01 -42.07 -4.27
C ARG A 97 40.53 -43.51 -4.24
N ALA A 98 39.66 -44.46 -3.88
CA ALA A 98 39.97 -45.88 -3.92
C ALA A 98 40.39 -46.30 -5.33
N LEU A 99 39.62 -45.93 -6.36
CA LEU A 99 39.94 -46.19 -7.76
C LEU A 99 41.31 -45.62 -8.16
N SER A 100 41.59 -44.35 -7.84
CA SER A 100 42.88 -43.70 -8.19
C SER A 100 44.12 -44.34 -7.56
N LEU A 101 43.93 -45.17 -6.54
CA LEU A 101 44.99 -45.82 -5.79
C LEU A 101 44.94 -47.34 -5.92
N SER A 102 44.09 -47.91 -6.77
CA SER A 102 44.01 -49.36 -6.96
C SER A 102 44.74 -49.78 -8.22
N GLU A 103 45.50 -50.87 -8.14
CA GLU A 103 46.13 -51.54 -9.29
C GLU A 103 45.46 -52.89 -9.60
N ASP A 104 44.64 -53.38 -8.66
CA ASP A 104 43.89 -54.63 -8.79
C ASP A 104 42.68 -54.46 -9.74
N PRO A 105 42.57 -55.28 -10.81
CA PRO A 105 41.48 -55.20 -11.78
C PRO A 105 40.08 -55.42 -11.19
N GLU A 106 39.91 -56.34 -10.23
CA GLU A 106 38.59 -56.62 -9.63
C GLU A 106 38.12 -55.40 -8.82
N ILE A 107 39.02 -54.81 -8.04
CA ILE A 107 38.72 -53.60 -7.26
C ILE A 107 38.41 -52.40 -8.17
N ILE A 108 39.12 -52.29 -9.30
CA ILE A 108 38.86 -51.25 -10.30
C ILE A 108 37.45 -51.41 -10.89
N ASP A 109 37.07 -52.64 -11.27
CA ASP A 109 35.75 -52.93 -11.85
C ASP A 109 34.63 -52.69 -10.83
N ASP A 110 34.80 -53.11 -9.58
CA ASP A 110 33.86 -52.85 -8.48
C ASP A 110 33.68 -51.34 -8.23
N ALA A 111 34.78 -50.58 -8.21
CA ALA A 111 34.73 -49.13 -8.03
C ALA A 111 34.04 -48.43 -9.21
N ILE A 112 34.28 -48.86 -10.45
CA ILE A 112 33.59 -48.35 -11.65
C ILE A 112 32.09 -48.67 -11.59
N SER A 113 31.72 -49.89 -11.18
CA SER A 113 30.33 -50.31 -10.97
C SER A 113 29.64 -49.42 -9.94
N PHE A 114 30.27 -49.20 -8.79
CA PHE A 114 29.77 -48.29 -7.76
C PHE A 114 29.56 -46.86 -8.29
N LEU A 115 30.49 -46.32 -9.08
CA LEU A 115 30.37 -44.97 -9.65
C LEU A 115 29.18 -44.85 -10.62
N ARG A 116 28.87 -45.91 -11.37
CA ARG A 116 27.67 -46.00 -12.23
C ARG A 116 26.38 -46.03 -11.40
N ASP A 117 26.35 -46.80 -10.33
CA ASP A 117 25.19 -46.80 -9.44
C ASP A 117 24.98 -45.45 -8.76
N ALA A 118 26.07 -44.82 -8.30
CA ALA A 118 26.02 -43.52 -7.66
C ALA A 118 25.53 -42.42 -8.61
N ARG A 119 25.93 -42.43 -9.90
CA ARG A 119 25.42 -41.46 -10.87
C ARG A 119 23.94 -41.66 -11.17
N GLU A 120 23.46 -42.90 -11.21
CA GLU A 120 22.03 -43.17 -11.41
C GLU A 120 21.21 -42.60 -10.26
N VAL A 121 21.66 -42.78 -9.01
CA VAL A 121 21.00 -42.17 -7.83
C VAL A 121 20.97 -40.65 -7.94
N ALA A 122 22.11 -40.02 -8.25
CA ALA A 122 22.20 -38.56 -8.41
C ALA A 122 21.29 -38.04 -9.54
N TYR A 123 21.22 -38.77 -10.65
CA TYR A 123 20.36 -38.46 -11.79
C TYR A 123 18.87 -38.52 -11.42
N LEU A 124 18.44 -39.62 -10.78
CA LEU A 124 17.04 -39.78 -10.34
C LEU A 124 16.63 -38.71 -9.32
N TRP A 125 17.58 -38.23 -8.50
CA TRP A 125 17.33 -37.08 -7.63
C TRP A 125 17.12 -35.78 -8.41
N CYS A 126 17.86 -35.55 -9.50
CA CYS A 126 17.66 -34.38 -10.36
C CYS A 126 16.24 -34.36 -10.96
N GLU A 127 15.78 -35.50 -11.49
CA GLU A 127 14.46 -35.62 -12.11
C GLU A 127 13.35 -35.40 -11.06
N LYS A 128 13.41 -36.10 -9.92
CA LYS A 128 12.44 -35.94 -8.83
C LYS A 128 12.38 -34.51 -8.27
N LEU A 129 13.54 -33.85 -8.11
CA LEU A 129 13.60 -32.46 -7.65
C LEU A 129 13.05 -31.49 -8.71
N SER A 130 13.27 -31.77 -9.99
CA SER A 130 12.72 -30.98 -11.09
C SER A 130 11.20 -31.09 -11.18
N GLU A 131 10.64 -32.29 -10.99
CA GLU A 131 9.19 -32.51 -10.88
C GLU A 131 8.59 -31.74 -9.70
N LEU A 132 9.22 -31.82 -8.52
CA LEU A 132 8.77 -31.08 -7.33
C LEU A 132 8.80 -29.58 -7.58
N LEU A 133 9.87 -29.05 -8.17
CA LEU A 133 9.99 -27.65 -8.52
C LEU A 133 8.89 -27.19 -9.49
N ASN A 134 8.48 -28.05 -10.43
CA ASN A 134 7.40 -27.77 -11.38
C ASN A 134 5.99 -27.89 -10.75
N SER A 135 5.83 -28.68 -9.69
CA SER A 135 4.53 -28.87 -9.00
C SER A 135 4.23 -27.88 -7.88
N THR A 136 5.26 -27.19 -7.36
CA THR A 136 5.11 -26.35 -6.16
C THR A 136 4.91 -24.88 -6.53
N GLU A 137 3.76 -24.31 -6.19
CA GLU A 137 3.50 -22.86 -6.31
C GLU A 137 4.03 -22.14 -5.05
N GLY A 138 5.29 -21.67 -5.01
CA GLY A 138 5.72 -20.86 -3.85
C GLY A 138 7.22 -20.68 -3.56
N SER A 139 7.49 -20.07 -2.40
CA SER A 139 8.72 -19.41 -1.94
C SER A 139 9.98 -20.26 -1.73
N ASP A 140 9.93 -21.58 -1.95
CA ASP A 140 11.06 -22.50 -1.71
C ASP A 140 11.88 -22.81 -2.98
N ASN A 141 11.60 -22.13 -4.10
CA ASN A 141 12.21 -22.39 -5.40
C ASN A 141 13.75 -22.35 -5.39
N ASP A 142 14.35 -21.41 -4.67
CA ASP A 142 15.82 -21.27 -4.63
C ASP A 142 16.49 -22.46 -3.91
N SER A 143 15.82 -23.02 -2.89
CA SER A 143 16.29 -24.20 -2.16
C SER A 143 16.26 -25.46 -3.04
N TYR A 144 15.19 -25.65 -3.81
CA TYR A 144 15.10 -26.74 -4.77
C TYR A 144 16.11 -26.59 -5.91
N GLN A 145 16.28 -25.37 -6.45
CA GLN A 145 17.28 -25.10 -7.50
C GLN A 145 18.69 -25.43 -7.03
N HIS A 146 19.06 -25.00 -5.82
CA HIS A 146 20.36 -25.31 -5.25
C HIS A 146 20.59 -26.82 -5.13
N ARG A 147 19.57 -27.59 -4.72
CA ARG A 147 19.67 -29.06 -4.61
C ARG A 147 19.78 -29.76 -5.96
N ILE A 148 19.07 -29.27 -6.98
CA ILE A 148 19.20 -29.79 -8.36
C ILE A 148 20.63 -29.56 -8.87
N LEU A 149 21.19 -28.37 -8.61
CA LEU A 149 22.56 -28.05 -8.98
C LEU A 149 23.56 -29.00 -8.29
N LEU A 150 23.41 -29.24 -6.98
CA LEU A 150 24.28 -30.18 -6.26
C LEU A 150 24.15 -31.62 -6.79
N ALA A 151 22.94 -32.11 -7.01
CA ALA A 151 22.71 -33.47 -7.51
C ALA A 151 23.33 -33.66 -8.91
N SER A 152 23.16 -32.68 -9.80
CA SER A 152 23.74 -32.72 -11.15
C SER A 152 25.27 -32.63 -11.11
N ALA A 153 25.84 -31.82 -10.21
CA ALA A 153 27.28 -31.75 -9.97
C ALA A 153 27.86 -33.07 -9.46
N ILE A 154 27.17 -33.75 -8.54
CA ILE A 154 27.58 -35.07 -8.02
C ILE A 154 27.55 -36.11 -9.14
N CYS A 155 26.53 -36.07 -10.00
CA CYS A 155 26.44 -36.94 -11.17
C CYS A 155 27.65 -36.75 -12.10
N GLN A 156 27.99 -35.50 -12.44
CA GLN A 156 29.19 -35.17 -13.22
C GLN A 156 30.46 -35.64 -12.51
N ARG A 157 30.57 -35.48 -11.19
CA ARG A 157 31.75 -35.85 -10.41
C ARG A 157 32.08 -37.33 -10.47
N THR A 158 31.10 -38.21 -10.72
CA THR A 158 31.36 -39.64 -10.94
C THR A 158 32.29 -39.92 -12.12
N TYR A 159 32.47 -38.95 -13.03
CA TYR A 159 33.37 -39.03 -14.19
C TYR A 159 34.76 -38.43 -13.96
N ASP A 160 35.10 -37.94 -12.75
CA ASP A 160 36.42 -37.35 -12.43
C ASP A 160 37.51 -38.43 -12.23
N VAL A 161 37.66 -39.33 -13.19
CA VAL A 161 38.65 -40.42 -13.18
C VAL A 161 39.89 -40.09 -14.01
N GLU A 162 40.94 -40.89 -13.85
CA GLU A 162 42.16 -40.82 -14.66
C GLU A 162 41.93 -41.39 -16.07
N ALA A 163 42.78 -41.01 -17.02
CA ALA A 163 42.58 -41.30 -18.45
C ALA A 163 42.53 -42.80 -18.78
N ASN A 164 43.26 -43.62 -18.02
CA ASN A 164 43.27 -45.08 -18.12
C ASN A 164 41.93 -45.75 -17.74
N HIS A 165 41.11 -45.12 -16.90
CA HIS A 165 39.81 -45.66 -16.48
C HIS A 165 38.63 -45.10 -17.28
N MET A 166 38.86 -44.02 -18.05
CA MET A 166 37.81 -43.28 -18.76
C MET A 166 37.04 -44.16 -19.75
N ASP A 167 37.74 -44.99 -20.51
CA ASP A 167 37.13 -45.84 -21.54
C ASP A 167 36.20 -46.90 -20.96
N ASN A 168 36.48 -47.39 -19.75
CA ASN A 168 35.66 -48.38 -19.04
C ASN A 168 34.44 -47.73 -18.38
N LEU A 169 34.61 -46.53 -17.81
CA LEU A 169 33.57 -45.81 -17.09
C LEU A 169 32.54 -45.13 -18.01
N LEU A 170 33.00 -44.57 -19.13
CA LEU A 170 32.18 -43.94 -20.16
C LEU A 170 32.28 -44.80 -21.43
N SER A 171 31.47 -45.87 -21.45
CA SER A 171 31.51 -46.89 -22.51
C SER A 171 30.14 -47.19 -23.12
N THR A 172 29.05 -46.93 -22.41
CA THR A 172 27.69 -47.25 -22.86
C THR A 172 26.89 -46.02 -23.31
N ALA A 173 25.82 -46.26 -24.05
CA ALA A 173 24.83 -45.23 -24.38
C ALA A 173 24.20 -44.60 -23.12
N LEU A 174 23.96 -45.41 -22.08
CA LEU A 174 23.42 -44.93 -20.80
C LEU A 174 24.40 -44.01 -20.07
N ASP A 175 25.69 -44.35 -20.06
CA ASP A 175 26.72 -43.45 -19.49
C ASP A 175 26.71 -42.10 -20.23
N THR A 176 26.62 -42.13 -21.55
CA THR A 176 26.53 -40.92 -22.39
C THR A 176 25.27 -40.11 -22.07
N GLU A 177 24.12 -40.78 -21.96
CA GLU A 177 22.83 -40.15 -21.63
C GLU A 177 22.91 -39.42 -20.27
N ARG A 178 23.40 -40.11 -19.24
CA ARG A 178 23.50 -39.56 -17.88
C ARG A 178 24.46 -38.38 -17.81
N LEU A 179 25.60 -38.44 -18.50
CA LEU A 179 26.54 -37.33 -18.57
C LEU A 179 25.94 -36.11 -19.27
N VAL A 180 25.37 -36.30 -20.47
CA VAL A 180 24.81 -35.18 -21.27
C VAL A 180 23.65 -34.53 -20.51
N ARG A 181 22.70 -35.32 -20.01
CA ARG A 181 21.50 -34.81 -19.34
C ARG A 181 21.84 -34.11 -18.03
N SER A 182 22.70 -34.70 -17.19
CA SER A 182 23.14 -34.03 -15.96
C SER A 182 23.89 -32.73 -16.25
N SER A 183 24.61 -32.64 -17.37
CA SER A 183 25.32 -31.42 -17.77
C SER A 183 24.40 -30.31 -18.26
N VAL A 184 23.32 -30.66 -18.98
CA VAL A 184 22.25 -29.71 -19.33
C VAL A 184 21.60 -29.16 -18.05
N ILE A 185 21.21 -30.04 -17.13
CA ILE A 185 20.59 -29.64 -15.84
C ILE A 185 21.54 -28.76 -15.03
N PHE A 186 22.83 -29.11 -14.97
CA PHE A 186 23.85 -28.35 -14.28
C PHE A 186 23.98 -26.94 -14.89
N TYR A 187 24.03 -26.83 -16.22
CA TYR A 187 24.09 -25.54 -16.92
C TYR A 187 22.84 -24.69 -16.65
N GLU A 188 21.64 -25.26 -16.78
CA GLU A 188 20.35 -24.57 -16.58
C GLU A 188 20.13 -24.09 -15.13
N THR A 189 20.73 -24.77 -14.15
CA THR A 189 20.62 -24.41 -12.73
C THR A 189 21.78 -23.55 -12.22
N SER A 190 22.81 -23.35 -13.03
CA SER A 190 23.96 -22.52 -12.68
C SER A 190 23.59 -21.03 -12.68
N PRO A 191 24.07 -20.23 -11.71
CA PRO A 191 23.89 -18.78 -11.74
C PRO A 191 24.67 -18.16 -12.90
N SER A 192 24.17 -17.04 -13.44
CA SER A 192 24.84 -16.30 -14.51
C SER A 192 26.19 -15.73 -14.02
N GLU A 193 27.25 -15.81 -14.84
CA GLU A 193 28.62 -15.40 -14.48
C GLU A 193 28.77 -13.93 -14.03
N SER A 194 27.76 -13.09 -14.26
CA SER A 194 27.69 -11.70 -13.80
C SER A 194 27.45 -11.54 -12.28
N ASP A 195 27.06 -12.61 -11.57
CA ASP A 195 26.82 -12.58 -10.12
C ASP A 195 28.13 -12.80 -9.34
N GLY A 196 28.92 -11.73 -9.20
CA GLY A 196 30.18 -11.71 -8.44
C GLY A 196 30.06 -11.97 -6.92
N THR A 197 28.84 -12.22 -6.43
CA THR A 197 28.48 -12.41 -5.01
C THR A 197 28.27 -13.88 -4.62
N ALA A 198 28.46 -14.83 -5.54
CA ALA A 198 28.28 -16.26 -5.26
C ALA A 198 29.24 -16.78 -4.16
N ALA A 199 28.70 -17.57 -3.22
CA ALA A 199 29.48 -18.21 -2.15
C ALA A 199 30.62 -19.07 -2.71
N THR A 200 31.74 -19.16 -1.98
CA THR A 200 32.96 -19.87 -2.41
C THR A 200 32.69 -21.31 -2.82
N GLU A 201 31.88 -22.04 -2.05
CA GLU A 201 31.52 -23.45 -2.30
C GLU A 201 30.81 -23.65 -3.64
N LEU A 202 29.94 -22.70 -4.02
CA LEU A 202 29.22 -22.71 -5.29
C LEU A 202 30.19 -22.50 -6.46
N ARG A 203 31.14 -21.57 -6.32
CA ARG A 203 32.17 -21.31 -7.34
C ARG A 203 33.07 -22.54 -7.54
N GLU A 204 33.46 -23.20 -6.46
CA GLU A 204 34.25 -24.43 -6.52
C GLU A 204 33.50 -25.54 -7.27
N THR A 205 32.22 -25.71 -6.97
CA THR A 205 31.35 -26.69 -7.65
C THR A 205 31.27 -26.42 -9.16
N LEU A 206 31.06 -25.16 -9.57
CA LEU A 206 31.02 -24.74 -10.98
C LEU A 206 32.35 -24.99 -11.71
N LEU A 207 33.48 -24.67 -11.08
CA LEU A 207 34.81 -24.89 -11.65
C LEU A 207 35.12 -26.37 -11.81
N HIS A 208 34.74 -27.19 -10.82
CA HIS A 208 34.96 -28.63 -10.86
C HIS A 208 34.14 -29.30 -11.97
N GLY A 209 32.86 -28.92 -12.13
CA GLY A 209 32.02 -29.41 -13.24
C GLY A 209 32.63 -29.11 -14.61
N ARG A 210 33.08 -27.87 -14.84
CA ARG A 210 33.77 -27.48 -16.09
C ARG A 210 35.05 -28.29 -16.33
N ARG A 211 35.84 -28.51 -15.28
CA ARG A 211 37.08 -29.31 -15.37
C ARG A 211 36.79 -30.75 -15.78
N ILE A 212 35.73 -31.35 -15.23
CA ILE A 212 35.31 -32.70 -15.58
C ILE A 212 34.88 -32.76 -17.04
N LEU A 213 34.03 -31.84 -17.49
CA LEU A 213 33.57 -31.78 -18.89
C LEU A 213 34.74 -31.65 -19.87
N HIS A 214 35.72 -30.81 -19.56
CA HIS A 214 36.93 -30.72 -20.36
C HIS A 214 37.75 -32.03 -20.39
N ARG A 215 37.77 -32.80 -19.29
CA ARG A 215 38.49 -34.09 -19.26
C ARG A 215 37.78 -35.17 -20.08
N VAL A 216 36.45 -35.20 -20.04
CA VAL A 216 35.65 -36.24 -20.72
C VAL A 216 35.33 -35.90 -22.18
N GLU A 217 35.48 -34.64 -22.62
CA GLU A 217 35.09 -34.14 -23.95
C GLU A 217 35.52 -35.07 -25.08
N LYS A 218 36.81 -35.43 -25.13
CA LYS A 218 37.36 -36.24 -26.22
C LYS A 218 36.65 -37.58 -26.33
N ARG A 219 36.48 -38.27 -25.19
CA ARG A 219 35.81 -39.58 -25.13
C ARG A 219 34.32 -39.46 -25.45
N LEU A 220 33.64 -38.45 -24.90
CA LEU A 220 32.23 -38.19 -25.16
C LEU A 220 31.98 -37.94 -26.65
N ARG A 221 32.84 -37.15 -27.31
CA ARG A 221 32.78 -36.88 -28.75
C ARG A 221 32.97 -38.14 -29.59
N GLU A 222 33.92 -39.00 -29.23
CA GLU A 222 34.14 -40.28 -29.91
C GLU A 222 32.90 -41.19 -29.80
N LEU A 223 32.28 -41.28 -28.62
CA LEU A 223 31.06 -42.05 -28.42
C LEU A 223 29.88 -41.50 -29.22
N ILE A 224 29.65 -40.18 -29.20
CA ILE A 224 28.55 -39.55 -29.94
C ILE A 224 28.65 -39.83 -31.45
N ARG A 225 29.87 -39.90 -32.00
CA ARG A 225 30.11 -40.24 -33.42
C ARG A 225 29.78 -41.69 -33.73
N ASN A 226 30.16 -42.59 -32.84
CA ASN A 226 30.00 -44.03 -33.04
C ASN A 226 28.57 -44.49 -32.76
N ASP A 227 27.96 -43.98 -31.69
CA ASP A 227 26.59 -44.27 -31.27
C ASP A 227 25.91 -43.00 -30.71
N PRO A 228 25.02 -42.35 -31.48
CA PRO A 228 24.31 -41.15 -31.03
C PRO A 228 23.13 -41.45 -30.09
N SER A 229 22.83 -42.73 -29.79
CA SER A 229 21.63 -43.12 -29.05
C SER A 229 21.54 -42.48 -27.66
N GLY A 230 22.64 -42.49 -26.89
CA GLY A 230 22.69 -41.89 -25.56
C GLY A 230 22.48 -40.37 -25.58
N MET A 231 23.05 -39.67 -26.57
CA MET A 231 22.83 -38.23 -26.73
C MET A 231 21.41 -37.92 -27.19
N ASN A 232 20.86 -38.71 -28.12
CA ASN A 232 19.48 -38.55 -28.56
C ASN A 232 18.48 -38.76 -27.40
N ALA A 233 18.72 -39.75 -26.53
CA ALA A 233 17.91 -39.97 -25.33
C ALA A 233 17.96 -38.76 -24.38
N ALA A 234 19.16 -38.27 -24.04
CA ALA A 234 19.33 -37.15 -23.12
C ALA A 234 18.66 -35.86 -23.59
N ILE A 235 18.82 -35.52 -24.88
CA ILE A 235 18.19 -34.31 -25.44
C ILE A 235 16.68 -34.53 -25.62
N GLY A 236 16.24 -35.74 -25.96
CA GLY A 236 14.83 -36.11 -26.03
C GLY A 236 14.10 -35.89 -24.69
N THR A 237 14.72 -36.24 -23.56
CA THR A 237 14.17 -35.94 -22.23
C THR A 237 14.09 -34.43 -21.95
N SER A 238 15.00 -33.64 -22.51
CA SER A 238 14.96 -32.16 -22.37
C SER A 238 13.93 -31.51 -23.32
N MET A 239 13.40 -32.27 -24.28
CA MET A 239 12.47 -31.83 -25.32
C MET A 239 11.30 -32.81 -25.43
N GLU A 240 10.40 -32.79 -24.44
CA GLU A 240 9.21 -33.65 -24.44
C GLU A 240 8.48 -33.62 -25.80
N GLY A 241 8.28 -34.80 -26.40
CA GLY A 241 7.56 -34.96 -27.66
C GLY A 241 8.38 -34.82 -28.95
N VAL A 242 9.71 -34.64 -28.89
CA VAL A 242 10.57 -34.59 -30.09
C VAL A 242 11.42 -35.85 -30.22
N THR A 243 11.14 -36.68 -31.22
CA THR A 243 11.98 -37.86 -31.53
C THR A 243 13.22 -37.43 -32.31
N LEU A 244 14.40 -37.66 -31.73
CA LEU A 244 15.69 -37.38 -32.37
C LEU A 244 16.22 -38.65 -33.06
N LEU A 245 16.15 -38.70 -34.39
CA LEU A 245 16.70 -39.80 -35.20
C LEU A 245 17.96 -39.36 -35.96
N GLY A 246 18.90 -40.26 -36.21
CA GLY A 246 20.13 -39.98 -36.97
C GLY A 246 21.32 -39.44 -36.17
N GLN A 247 22.46 -39.27 -36.87
CA GLN A 247 23.76 -38.85 -36.29
C GLN A 247 23.85 -37.36 -35.97
N TRP A 248 24.75 -36.99 -35.06
CA TRP A 248 25.11 -35.61 -34.74
C TRP A 248 26.28 -35.13 -35.60
N GLN A 249 26.25 -33.87 -36.00
CA GLN A 249 27.34 -33.23 -36.74
C GLN A 249 28.17 -32.35 -35.81
N PHE A 250 29.44 -32.14 -36.13
CA PHE A 250 30.34 -31.25 -35.40
C PHE A 250 30.78 -30.12 -36.35
N ILE A 251 30.96 -28.91 -35.82
CA ILE A 251 31.33 -27.74 -36.65
C ILE A 251 32.68 -27.95 -37.36
N ALA A 252 33.61 -28.64 -36.68
CA ALA A 252 34.86 -29.15 -37.22
C ALA A 252 35.14 -30.55 -36.63
N ALA A 253 36.10 -31.28 -37.21
CA ALA A 253 36.46 -32.62 -36.76
C ALA A 253 36.95 -32.65 -35.29
N ASP A 254 37.47 -31.54 -34.77
CA ASP A 254 37.89 -31.42 -33.37
C ASP A 254 37.05 -30.40 -32.58
N SER A 255 35.90 -29.97 -33.11
CA SER A 255 35.03 -29.03 -32.41
C SER A 255 34.33 -29.71 -31.22
N GLU A 256 34.15 -28.94 -30.16
CA GLU A 256 33.44 -29.33 -28.94
C GLU A 256 31.93 -29.03 -29.05
N ILE A 257 31.47 -28.55 -30.20
CA ILE A 257 30.07 -28.19 -30.45
C ILE A 257 29.44 -29.21 -31.38
N ALA A 258 28.50 -29.99 -30.83
CA ALA A 258 27.63 -30.88 -31.58
C ALA A 258 26.38 -30.12 -32.03
N TYR A 259 25.92 -30.34 -33.25
CA TYR A 259 24.67 -29.78 -33.74
C TYR A 259 23.87 -30.78 -34.57
N LYS A 260 22.57 -30.54 -34.63
CA LYS A 260 21.60 -31.36 -35.36
C LYS A 260 20.50 -30.48 -35.94
N THR A 261 20.13 -30.74 -37.18
CA THR A 261 19.03 -30.05 -37.86
C THR A 261 17.83 -30.97 -37.95
N LEU A 262 16.65 -30.49 -37.53
CA LEU A 262 15.37 -31.17 -37.67
C LEU A 262 14.49 -30.42 -38.68
N GLY A 263 13.76 -31.17 -39.50
CA GLY A 263 12.82 -30.65 -40.50
C GLY A 263 13.46 -30.57 -41.90
N GLU A 264 13.21 -31.58 -42.74
CA GLU A 264 13.48 -31.56 -44.19
C GLU A 264 12.20 -31.40 -45.03
N ASP A 265 10.99 -31.53 -44.43
CA ASP A 265 9.73 -31.38 -45.15
C ASP A 265 9.15 -29.97 -45.09
N THR A 266 8.73 -29.49 -46.26
CA THR A 266 8.31 -28.14 -46.66
C THR A 266 7.25 -27.40 -45.83
N GLN A 267 6.73 -28.00 -44.74
CA GLN A 267 5.72 -27.40 -43.85
C GLN A 267 6.19 -27.16 -42.41
N THR A 268 7.36 -27.67 -41.99
CA THR A 268 7.86 -27.45 -40.62
C THR A 268 9.08 -26.53 -40.60
N SER A 269 9.05 -25.52 -39.72
CA SER A 269 10.17 -24.61 -39.52
C SER A 269 11.42 -25.39 -39.12
N LYS A 270 12.50 -25.25 -39.91
CA LYS A 270 13.82 -25.87 -39.65
C LYS A 270 14.28 -25.55 -38.22
N ARG A 271 14.52 -26.58 -37.40
CA ARG A 271 15.02 -26.42 -36.02
C ARG A 271 16.49 -26.85 -35.95
N ILE A 272 17.36 -25.98 -35.45
CA ILE A 272 18.77 -26.27 -35.23
C ILE A 272 19.00 -26.45 -33.73
N ILE A 273 19.37 -27.67 -33.34
CA ILE A 273 19.78 -28.00 -31.98
C ILE A 273 21.30 -27.92 -31.93
N ARG A 274 21.84 -27.25 -30.92
CA ARG A 274 23.27 -27.11 -30.64
C ARG A 274 23.53 -27.50 -29.19
N TYR A 275 24.56 -28.30 -28.98
CA TYR A 275 25.03 -28.71 -27.66
C TYR A 275 26.54 -28.50 -27.56
N ASP A 276 26.98 -27.85 -26.49
CA ASP A 276 28.39 -27.63 -26.18
C ASP A 276 28.88 -28.67 -25.17
N LEU A 277 29.83 -29.51 -25.58
CA LEU A 277 30.38 -30.60 -24.77
C LEU A 277 31.22 -30.10 -23.58
N LEU A 278 31.75 -28.86 -23.63
CA LEU A 278 32.57 -28.30 -22.56
C LEU A 278 31.76 -27.63 -21.46
N THR A 279 30.61 -27.06 -21.83
CA THR A 279 29.77 -26.28 -20.90
C THR A 279 28.49 -26.99 -20.50
N GLY A 280 28.00 -27.92 -21.31
CA GLY A 280 26.66 -28.51 -21.16
C GLY A 280 25.55 -27.61 -21.69
N GLU A 281 25.86 -26.49 -22.35
CA GLU A 281 24.86 -25.58 -22.92
C GLU A 281 24.09 -26.26 -24.05
N LEU A 282 22.76 -26.32 -23.90
CA LEU A 282 21.82 -26.76 -24.93
C LEU A 282 21.07 -25.57 -25.49
N LEU A 283 21.11 -25.38 -26.82
CA LEU A 283 20.37 -24.34 -27.52
C LEU A 283 19.53 -24.95 -28.64
N ILE A 284 18.32 -24.45 -28.81
CA ILE A 284 17.43 -24.74 -29.93
C ILE A 284 17.14 -23.41 -30.63
N ASN A 285 17.46 -23.30 -31.91
CA ASN A 285 17.39 -22.06 -32.68
C ASN A 285 18.11 -20.87 -31.99
N GLY A 286 19.20 -21.15 -31.29
CA GLY A 286 19.98 -20.15 -30.55
C GLY A 286 19.41 -19.76 -29.19
N HIS A 287 18.39 -20.47 -28.68
CA HIS A 287 17.78 -20.19 -27.38
C HIS A 287 17.76 -21.44 -26.48
N PRO A 288 18.07 -21.31 -25.18
CA PRO A 288 18.05 -22.46 -24.28
C PRO A 288 16.60 -22.95 -24.08
N PRO A 289 16.33 -24.26 -24.20
CA PRO A 289 15.07 -24.85 -23.77
C PRO A 289 15.01 -24.90 -22.23
N GLY A 290 13.90 -25.40 -21.70
CA GLY A 290 13.77 -25.65 -20.28
C GLY A 290 13.13 -24.47 -19.56
N ARG A 291 13.77 -23.30 -19.47
CA ARG A 291 13.24 -22.19 -18.64
C ARG A 291 13.25 -20.83 -19.32
N LEU A 292 12.27 -20.01 -18.97
CA LEU A 292 12.26 -18.60 -19.36
C LEU A 292 13.41 -17.84 -18.68
N PRO A 293 14.22 -17.09 -19.44
CA PRO A 293 15.28 -16.27 -18.87
C PRO A 293 14.75 -15.25 -17.84
N LYS A 294 15.60 -14.85 -16.86
CA LYS A 294 15.23 -13.90 -15.78
C LYS A 294 14.58 -12.61 -16.28
N ARG A 295 14.93 -12.12 -17.48
CA ARG A 295 14.30 -10.94 -18.09
C ARG A 295 12.79 -11.09 -18.32
N TYR A 296 12.29 -12.31 -18.53
CA TYR A 296 10.85 -12.60 -18.66
C TYR A 296 10.20 -12.72 -17.27
N THR A 297 10.78 -13.56 -16.41
CA THR A 297 10.22 -13.89 -15.09
C THR A 297 10.28 -12.74 -14.09
N ASN A 298 11.14 -11.74 -14.31
CA ASN A 298 11.22 -10.53 -13.49
C ASN A 298 10.18 -9.45 -13.85
N THR A 299 9.44 -9.61 -14.94
CA THR A 299 8.40 -8.65 -15.29
C THR A 299 7.17 -8.78 -14.38
N ASN A 300 6.53 -7.66 -14.06
CA ASN A 300 5.32 -7.65 -13.24
C ASN A 300 4.19 -8.46 -13.89
N LEU A 301 4.05 -8.37 -15.22
CA LEU A 301 3.03 -9.11 -15.98
C LEU A 301 3.17 -10.63 -15.78
N TYR A 302 4.40 -11.16 -15.88
CA TYR A 302 4.66 -12.58 -15.65
C TYR A 302 4.37 -12.98 -14.19
N ARG A 303 4.91 -12.22 -13.23
CA ARG A 303 4.75 -12.52 -11.80
C ARG A 303 3.29 -12.53 -11.38
N MET A 304 2.49 -11.59 -11.87
CA MET A 304 1.06 -11.53 -11.59
C MET A 304 0.32 -12.75 -12.16
N MET A 305 0.63 -13.12 -13.41
CA MET A 305 -0.09 -14.17 -14.14
C MET A 305 0.21 -15.58 -13.61
N PHE A 306 1.47 -15.85 -13.26
CA PHE A 306 1.96 -17.17 -12.88
C PHE A 306 2.41 -17.27 -11.42
N ASN A 307 2.21 -16.23 -10.61
CA ASN A 307 2.61 -16.18 -9.19
C ASN A 307 4.09 -16.57 -8.95
N ALA A 308 4.99 -16.08 -9.82
CA ALA A 308 6.41 -16.47 -9.87
C ALA A 308 6.71 -17.96 -10.13
N GLY A 309 5.71 -18.74 -10.56
CA GLY A 309 5.88 -20.12 -11.00
C GLY A 309 6.82 -20.23 -12.21
N LEU A 310 7.59 -21.32 -12.26
CA LEU A 310 8.47 -21.61 -13.38
C LEU A 310 7.68 -22.31 -14.49
N LEU A 311 7.85 -21.82 -15.71
CA LEU A 311 7.28 -22.45 -16.90
C LEU A 311 8.37 -23.16 -17.68
N THR A 312 8.10 -24.41 -18.01
CA THR A 312 8.91 -25.14 -18.97
C THR A 312 8.64 -24.60 -20.37
N VAL A 313 9.68 -24.17 -21.08
CA VAL A 313 9.55 -23.56 -22.41
C VAL A 313 10.46 -24.17 -23.45
N ILE A 314 10.00 -24.12 -24.70
CA ILE A 314 10.76 -24.42 -25.91
C ILE A 314 10.75 -23.18 -26.82
N PRO A 315 11.61 -23.09 -27.85
CA PRO A 315 11.49 -22.00 -28.81
C PRO A 315 10.14 -22.01 -29.52
N SER A 316 9.58 -20.82 -29.68
CA SER A 316 8.30 -20.60 -30.34
C SER A 316 8.41 -20.71 -31.87
N ASP A 317 7.39 -21.27 -32.50
CA ASP A 317 7.14 -21.23 -33.94
C ASP A 317 6.34 -19.99 -34.37
N LEU A 318 5.68 -19.31 -33.42
CA LEU A 318 4.86 -18.12 -33.65
C LEU A 318 5.73 -16.87 -33.92
N PRO A 319 5.54 -16.16 -35.05
CA PRO A 319 6.25 -14.91 -35.34
C PRO A 319 6.07 -13.86 -34.24
N GLY A 320 7.17 -13.24 -33.81
CA GLY A 320 7.18 -12.24 -32.74
C GLY A 320 7.23 -12.82 -31.32
N ALA A 321 7.14 -14.14 -31.16
CA ALA A 321 7.44 -14.84 -29.92
C ALA A 321 8.77 -15.59 -30.03
N VAL A 322 9.48 -15.69 -28.91
CA VAL A 322 10.77 -16.39 -28.79
C VAL A 322 10.60 -17.74 -28.10
N TYR A 323 9.73 -17.81 -27.09
CA TYR A 323 9.50 -19.01 -26.29
C TYR A 323 8.03 -19.42 -26.32
N ALA A 324 7.75 -20.70 -26.21
CA ALA A 324 6.42 -21.28 -26.05
C ALA A 324 6.42 -22.21 -24.83
N ALA A 325 5.37 -22.14 -24.01
CA ALA A 325 5.17 -23.07 -22.90
C ALA A 325 4.91 -24.47 -23.43
N THR A 326 5.53 -25.48 -22.81
CA THR A 326 5.27 -26.89 -23.15
C THR A 326 3.90 -27.34 -22.61
N LYS A 327 3.49 -26.81 -21.45
CA LYS A 327 2.19 -27.05 -20.83
C LYS A 327 1.09 -26.18 -21.46
N LYS A 328 -0.07 -26.79 -21.72
CA LYS A 328 -1.30 -26.07 -22.10
C LYS A 328 -2.02 -25.47 -20.90
N PHE A 329 -2.63 -24.31 -21.11
CA PHE A 329 -3.42 -23.57 -20.13
C PHE A 329 -4.86 -23.48 -20.61
N GLY A 330 -5.72 -24.36 -20.09
CA GLY A 330 -7.01 -24.66 -20.73
C GLY A 330 -6.74 -25.28 -22.11
N GLU A 331 -7.26 -24.66 -23.15
CA GLU A 331 -7.04 -25.10 -24.55
C GLU A 331 -5.90 -24.34 -25.24
N TYR A 332 -5.22 -23.43 -24.53
CA TYR A 332 -4.26 -22.51 -25.13
C TYR A 332 -2.80 -22.93 -24.91
N GLU A 333 -2.01 -22.78 -25.95
CA GLU A 333 -0.54 -22.77 -25.92
C GLU A 333 -0.07 -21.33 -25.71
N LEU A 334 0.81 -21.11 -24.72
CA LEU A 334 1.30 -19.76 -24.41
C LEU A 334 2.62 -19.50 -25.09
N HIS A 335 2.72 -18.34 -25.73
CA HIS A 335 3.90 -17.85 -26.43
C HIS A 335 4.37 -16.54 -25.80
N PHE A 336 5.67 -16.41 -25.60
CA PHE A 336 6.33 -15.30 -24.93
C PHE A 336 7.30 -14.62 -25.89
N GLY A 337 7.20 -13.31 -26.01
CA GLY A 337 8.10 -12.48 -26.79
C GLY A 337 8.25 -11.10 -26.17
N PHE A 338 9.19 -10.32 -26.70
CA PHE A 338 9.30 -8.90 -26.38
C PHE A 338 8.96 -8.09 -27.61
N HIS A 339 8.19 -7.03 -27.42
CA HIS A 339 7.93 -6.01 -28.43
C HIS A 339 8.21 -4.65 -27.81
N GLU A 340 9.11 -3.87 -28.42
CA GLU A 340 9.53 -2.55 -27.92
C GLU A 340 9.97 -2.56 -26.43
N GLY A 341 10.62 -3.66 -25.99
CA GLY A 341 11.08 -3.81 -24.61
C GLY A 341 10.00 -4.23 -23.60
N VAL A 342 8.74 -4.39 -24.02
CA VAL A 342 7.63 -4.85 -23.18
C VAL A 342 7.35 -6.34 -23.42
N LEU A 343 7.13 -7.09 -22.33
CA LEU A 343 6.76 -8.51 -22.42
C LEU A 343 5.38 -8.66 -23.08
N ARG A 344 5.31 -9.46 -24.14
CA ARG A 344 4.08 -9.87 -24.81
C ARG A 344 3.82 -11.34 -24.54
N ILE A 345 2.63 -11.63 -24.01
CA ILE A 345 2.12 -12.99 -23.80
C ILE A 345 0.98 -13.20 -24.80
N THR A 346 1.09 -14.24 -25.61
CA THR A 346 0.10 -14.60 -26.63
C THR A 346 -0.39 -16.01 -26.36
N ALA A 347 -1.70 -16.24 -26.41
CA ALA A 347 -2.34 -17.53 -26.22
C ALA A 347 -2.90 -18.00 -27.57
N ARG A 348 -2.47 -19.17 -28.04
CA ARG A 348 -2.89 -19.77 -29.32
C ARG A 348 -3.74 -21.02 -29.07
N SER A 349 -4.92 -21.09 -29.66
CA SER A 349 -5.73 -22.31 -29.79
C SER A 349 -5.86 -22.68 -31.28
N SER A 350 -6.64 -23.71 -31.62
CA SER A 350 -6.85 -24.10 -33.04
C SER A 350 -7.49 -22.98 -33.87
N ASP A 351 -8.36 -22.19 -33.24
CA ASP A 351 -9.25 -21.25 -33.95
C ASP A 351 -8.99 -19.79 -33.58
N GLN A 352 -8.18 -19.53 -32.55
CA GLN A 352 -7.98 -18.17 -32.01
C GLN A 352 -6.53 -17.88 -31.62
N LEU A 353 -6.16 -16.61 -31.78
CA LEU A 353 -4.92 -16.04 -31.29
C LEU A 353 -5.23 -14.85 -30.39
N LEU A 354 -5.00 -14.99 -29.10
CA LEU A 354 -5.29 -13.96 -28.11
C LEU A 354 -4.00 -13.32 -27.62
N GLN A 355 -4.00 -12.00 -27.45
CA GLN A 355 -2.90 -11.24 -26.88
C GLN A 355 -3.31 -10.64 -25.54
N LEU A 356 -2.47 -10.85 -24.52
CA LEU A 356 -2.70 -10.24 -23.22
C LEU A 356 -2.45 -8.72 -23.29
N VAL A 357 -3.44 -7.94 -22.89
CA VAL A 357 -3.35 -6.49 -22.74
C VAL A 357 -2.90 -6.18 -21.30
N PRO A 358 -1.76 -5.49 -21.11
CA PRO A 358 -1.30 -5.08 -19.79
C PRO A 358 -2.26 -4.09 -19.10
N ARG A 359 -2.39 -4.21 -17.77
CA ARG A 359 -3.33 -3.38 -16.97
C ARG A 359 -3.03 -1.89 -17.05
N ASP A 360 -1.75 -1.53 -17.08
CA ASP A 360 -1.24 -0.17 -17.23
C ASP A 360 -1.73 0.53 -18.50
N ARG A 361 -2.16 -0.23 -19.51
CA ARG A 361 -2.77 0.31 -20.74
C ARG A 361 -4.25 0.63 -20.62
N LEU A 362 -4.91 0.17 -19.56
CA LEU A 362 -6.35 0.34 -19.32
C LEU A 362 -6.64 1.22 -18.09
N GLU A 363 -5.60 1.57 -17.33
CA GLU A 363 -5.72 2.49 -16.21
C GLU A 363 -6.29 3.84 -16.65
N ARG A 364 -7.20 4.39 -15.85
CA ARG A 364 -7.91 5.66 -16.10
C ARG A 364 -8.90 5.68 -17.25
N ASP A 365 -9.00 4.63 -18.05
CA ASP A 365 -10.02 4.49 -19.10
C ASP A 365 -11.22 3.63 -18.65
N PHE A 366 -11.04 2.83 -17.60
CA PHE A 366 -12.08 1.97 -17.04
C PHE A 366 -12.16 2.10 -15.52
N PRO A 367 -13.34 1.80 -14.92
CA PRO A 367 -13.43 1.64 -13.48
C PRO A 367 -12.41 0.64 -12.95
N ARG A 368 -11.79 0.98 -11.81
CA ARG A 368 -10.62 0.26 -11.29
C ARG A 368 -10.89 -1.22 -11.05
N SER A 369 -12.12 -1.58 -10.68
CA SER A 369 -12.47 -2.98 -10.45
C SER A 369 -12.48 -3.85 -11.71
N LEU A 370 -12.68 -3.26 -12.90
CA LEU A 370 -12.57 -3.94 -14.20
C LEU A 370 -11.11 -4.08 -14.67
N VAL A 371 -10.20 -3.27 -14.14
CA VAL A 371 -8.75 -3.38 -14.40
C VAL A 371 -8.10 -4.35 -13.41
N ASP A 372 -8.40 -4.22 -12.12
CA ASP A 372 -7.70 -4.95 -11.05
C ASP A 372 -8.16 -6.41 -10.91
N ASN A 373 -9.42 -6.73 -11.20
CA ASN A 373 -10.01 -8.06 -10.96
C ASN A 373 -10.07 -8.95 -12.22
N TYR A 374 -9.49 -8.50 -13.33
CA TYR A 374 -9.56 -9.18 -14.62
C TYR A 374 -8.19 -9.33 -15.28
N TYR A 375 -8.09 -10.30 -16.19
CA TYR A 375 -7.09 -10.37 -17.25
C TYR A 375 -7.77 -10.02 -18.57
N HIS A 376 -7.05 -9.31 -19.44
CA HIS A 376 -7.61 -8.66 -20.61
C HIS A 376 -7.04 -9.31 -21.86
N TRP A 377 -7.84 -10.10 -22.57
CA TRP A 377 -7.42 -10.83 -23.76
C TRP A 377 -7.97 -10.17 -25.01
N LEU A 378 -7.10 -9.57 -25.81
CA LEU A 378 -7.43 -9.03 -27.13
C LEU A 378 -7.34 -10.15 -28.17
N ASP A 379 -8.42 -10.36 -28.93
CA ASP A 379 -8.38 -11.08 -30.19
C ASP A 379 -8.10 -10.09 -31.33
N PRO A 380 -6.90 -10.10 -31.96
CA PRO A 380 -6.57 -9.18 -33.03
C PRO A 380 -7.39 -9.38 -34.31
N SER A 381 -8.00 -10.56 -34.50
CA SER A 381 -8.80 -10.87 -35.69
C SER A 381 -10.18 -10.23 -35.63
N THR A 382 -10.77 -10.15 -34.44
CA THR A 382 -12.11 -9.57 -34.21
C THR A 382 -12.04 -8.16 -33.63
N GLY A 383 -10.89 -7.73 -33.09
CA GLY A 383 -10.76 -6.45 -32.40
C GLY A 383 -11.45 -6.41 -31.03
N VAL A 384 -11.78 -7.57 -30.46
CA VAL A 384 -12.50 -7.67 -29.18
C VAL A 384 -11.53 -7.93 -28.03
N VAL A 385 -11.61 -7.13 -26.97
CA VAL A 385 -10.93 -7.40 -25.69
C VAL A 385 -11.92 -8.02 -24.71
N GLU A 386 -11.68 -9.28 -24.36
CA GLU A 386 -12.44 -9.99 -23.33
C GLU A 386 -11.79 -9.78 -21.95
N PHE A 387 -12.58 -9.30 -20.99
CA PHE A 387 -12.17 -9.14 -19.61
C PHE A 387 -12.55 -10.42 -18.86
N ARG A 388 -11.58 -11.32 -18.67
CA ARG A 388 -11.76 -12.60 -17.95
C ARG A 388 -11.44 -12.45 -16.46
N PRO A 389 -12.34 -12.83 -15.54
CA PRO A 389 -12.08 -12.75 -14.10
C PRO A 389 -10.78 -13.47 -13.73
N ILE A 390 -10.02 -12.96 -12.75
CA ILE A 390 -8.75 -13.59 -12.33
C ILE A 390 -8.92 -15.07 -11.95
N ALA A 391 -10.05 -15.41 -11.34
CA ALA A 391 -10.38 -16.78 -10.93
C ALA A 391 -10.58 -17.73 -12.13
N ASP A 392 -10.99 -17.21 -13.29
CA ASP A 392 -11.32 -17.98 -14.48
C ASP A 392 -10.63 -17.41 -15.74
N LYS A 393 -9.34 -17.09 -15.59
CA LYS A 393 -8.55 -16.31 -16.56
C LYS A 393 -8.33 -16.97 -17.93
N TRP A 394 -8.59 -18.27 -18.05
CA TRP A 394 -8.32 -19.05 -19.26
C TRP A 394 -9.59 -19.39 -20.05
N ASN A 395 -10.75 -19.41 -19.42
CA ASN A 395 -11.97 -19.87 -20.06
C ASN A 395 -12.76 -18.67 -20.61
N PRO A 396 -13.12 -18.67 -21.91
CA PRO A 396 -14.01 -17.65 -22.46
C PRO A 396 -15.42 -17.82 -21.89
N SER A 397 -16.14 -16.72 -21.71
CA SER A 397 -17.54 -16.75 -21.28
C SER A 397 -18.33 -15.58 -21.88
N LYS A 398 -19.56 -15.86 -22.32
CA LYS A 398 -20.50 -14.81 -22.79
C LYS A 398 -20.91 -13.84 -21.68
N ASP A 399 -20.76 -14.26 -20.42
CA ASP A 399 -21.06 -13.43 -19.24
C ASP A 399 -19.90 -12.53 -18.84
N ASN A 400 -18.75 -12.62 -19.54
CA ASN A 400 -17.64 -11.69 -19.36
C ASN A 400 -17.94 -10.34 -20.01
N TRP A 401 -17.19 -9.31 -19.60
CA TRP A 401 -17.23 -8.05 -20.32
C TRP A 401 -16.39 -8.12 -21.59
N HIS A 402 -16.95 -7.63 -22.69
CA HIS A 402 -16.32 -7.59 -24.01
C HIS A 402 -16.27 -6.15 -24.49
N LEU A 403 -15.07 -5.65 -24.72
CA LEU A 403 -14.84 -4.35 -25.38
C LEU A 403 -14.63 -4.60 -26.86
N SER A 404 -15.58 -4.18 -27.70
CA SER A 404 -15.42 -4.20 -29.15
C SER A 404 -14.70 -2.92 -29.58
N LEU A 405 -13.54 -3.04 -30.22
CA LEU A 405 -12.77 -1.91 -30.73
C LEU A 405 -13.03 -1.74 -32.24
N ASP A 406 -13.56 -0.58 -32.62
CA ASP A 406 -13.60 -0.14 -34.01
C ASP A 406 -12.58 0.98 -34.21
N LEU A 407 -11.40 0.62 -34.74
CA LEU A 407 -10.29 1.57 -34.94
C LEU A 407 -10.58 2.60 -36.03
N HIS A 408 -11.56 2.36 -36.89
CA HIS A 408 -11.96 3.30 -37.95
C HIS A 408 -13.01 4.29 -37.46
N SER A 409 -13.87 3.86 -36.53
CA SER A 409 -14.90 4.69 -35.93
C SER A 409 -14.86 4.52 -34.41
N PRO A 410 -14.01 5.27 -33.68
CA PRO A 410 -13.89 5.15 -32.23
C PRO A 410 -15.22 5.32 -31.47
N GLU A 411 -16.17 6.05 -32.05
CA GLU A 411 -17.55 6.21 -31.55
C GLU A 411 -18.38 4.91 -31.52
N ASN A 412 -17.98 3.88 -32.25
CA ASN A 412 -18.59 2.56 -32.25
C ASN A 412 -17.98 1.62 -31.20
N CYS A 413 -16.91 2.03 -30.52
CA CYS A 413 -16.33 1.24 -29.45
C CYS A 413 -17.33 1.11 -28.29
N ALA A 414 -17.58 -0.12 -27.86
CA ALA A 414 -18.55 -0.39 -26.80
C ALA A 414 -18.09 -1.54 -25.92
N MET A 415 -18.25 -1.37 -24.60
CA MET A 415 -18.02 -2.42 -23.61
C MET A 415 -19.36 -3.01 -23.18
N ARG A 416 -19.55 -4.31 -23.43
CA ARG A 416 -20.83 -5.00 -23.23
C ARG A 416 -20.68 -6.28 -22.42
N ARG A 417 -21.74 -6.64 -21.70
CA ARG A 417 -21.92 -7.91 -21.02
C ARG A 417 -23.38 -8.31 -21.15
N GLY A 418 -23.68 -9.27 -22.03
CA GLY A 418 -25.05 -9.54 -22.45
C GLY A 418 -25.73 -8.28 -22.97
N ASP A 419 -26.91 -7.96 -22.43
CA ASP A 419 -27.72 -6.78 -22.79
C ASP A 419 -27.33 -5.50 -22.04
N ILE A 420 -26.20 -5.52 -21.32
CA ILE A 420 -25.72 -4.40 -20.50
C ILE A 420 -24.53 -3.76 -21.21
N THR A 421 -24.56 -2.43 -21.37
CA THR A 421 -23.45 -1.63 -21.91
C THR A 421 -22.86 -0.76 -20.80
N LEU A 422 -21.54 -0.73 -20.66
CA LEU A 422 -20.85 0.19 -19.75
C LEU A 422 -20.89 1.60 -20.35
N VAL A 423 -21.26 2.59 -19.53
CA VAL A 423 -21.21 4.00 -19.92
C VAL A 423 -19.76 4.47 -19.82
N ASP A 424 -19.26 5.10 -20.88
CA ASP A 424 -17.92 5.70 -20.91
C ASP A 424 -17.75 6.71 -19.77
N ILE A 425 -16.67 6.55 -19.00
CA ILE A 425 -16.31 7.38 -17.86
C ILE A 425 -16.03 8.84 -18.25
N ASN A 426 -15.66 9.09 -19.51
CA ASN A 426 -15.44 10.42 -20.06
C ASN A 426 -16.72 11.08 -20.57
N SER A 427 -17.84 10.34 -20.60
CA SER A 427 -19.12 10.88 -21.05
C SER A 427 -19.73 11.85 -20.04
N LYS A 428 -20.48 12.83 -20.55
CA LYS A 428 -21.22 13.80 -19.72
C LYS A 428 -22.20 13.11 -18.76
N LEU A 429 -22.85 12.04 -19.21
CA LEU A 429 -23.79 11.27 -18.39
C LEU A 429 -23.08 10.66 -17.18
N TYR A 430 -21.93 10.02 -17.41
CA TYR A 430 -21.14 9.46 -16.32
C TYR A 430 -20.70 10.53 -15.35
N GLN A 431 -20.15 11.65 -15.84
CA GLN A 431 -19.66 12.75 -15.01
C GLN A 431 -20.77 13.29 -14.08
N GLN A 432 -21.98 13.51 -14.60
CA GLN A 432 -23.12 13.99 -13.81
C GLN A 432 -23.49 13.03 -12.67
N ILE A 433 -23.52 11.72 -12.93
CA ILE A 433 -23.82 10.71 -11.91
C ILE A 433 -22.66 10.60 -10.91
N ALA A 434 -21.43 10.55 -11.41
CA ALA A 434 -20.24 10.43 -10.60
C ALA A 434 -20.06 11.64 -9.67
N GLU A 435 -20.37 12.87 -10.09
CA GLU A 435 -20.32 14.06 -9.25
C GLU A 435 -21.26 13.97 -8.03
N ILE A 436 -22.46 13.42 -8.21
CA ILE A 436 -23.42 13.22 -7.12
C ILE A 436 -22.90 12.13 -6.16
N LEU A 437 -22.43 11.01 -6.72
CA LEU A 437 -21.97 9.85 -5.96
C LEU A 437 -20.56 10.03 -5.36
N ALA A 438 -19.80 11.03 -5.80
CA ALA A 438 -18.48 11.41 -5.29
C ALA A 438 -18.52 11.76 -3.79
N ARG A 439 -19.71 12.05 -3.26
CA ARG A 439 -19.97 12.27 -1.83
C ARG A 439 -19.77 11.00 -0.99
N LEU A 440 -19.91 9.82 -1.60
CA LEU A 440 -19.83 8.52 -0.94
C LEU A 440 -18.57 7.72 -1.29
N ASP A 441 -18.10 7.80 -2.53
CA ASP A 441 -16.90 7.09 -2.99
C ASP A 441 -16.17 7.85 -4.12
N SER A 442 -14.98 7.43 -4.53
CA SER A 442 -14.29 7.94 -5.72
C SER A 442 -14.98 7.47 -7.01
N SER A 443 -14.95 8.29 -8.06
CA SER A 443 -15.51 7.93 -9.38
C SER A 443 -14.88 6.65 -9.94
N GLU A 444 -13.59 6.40 -9.70
CA GLU A 444 -12.90 5.17 -10.13
C GLU A 444 -13.55 3.86 -9.62
N HIS A 445 -14.39 3.95 -8.58
CA HIS A 445 -15.12 2.84 -7.98
C HIS A 445 -16.64 2.88 -8.29
N VAL A 446 -17.07 3.73 -9.21
CA VAL A 446 -18.45 3.83 -9.70
C VAL A 446 -18.55 3.18 -11.07
N HIS A 447 -19.43 2.19 -11.18
CA HIS A 447 -19.80 1.58 -12.46
C HIS A 447 -21.12 2.17 -12.91
N VAL A 448 -21.16 2.82 -14.08
CA VAL A 448 -22.43 3.24 -14.67
C VAL A 448 -22.69 2.36 -15.88
N THR A 449 -23.85 1.71 -15.90
CA THR A 449 -24.26 0.81 -16.97
C THR A 449 -25.62 1.23 -17.52
N LYS A 450 -25.84 0.90 -18.79
CA LYS A 450 -27.09 1.10 -19.52
C LYS A 450 -27.62 -0.25 -19.98
N LEU A 451 -28.83 -0.60 -19.57
CA LEU A 451 -29.54 -1.78 -20.06
C LEU A 451 -30.14 -1.52 -21.44
N ALA A 452 -30.44 -2.58 -22.19
CA ALA A 452 -31.03 -2.50 -23.54
C ALA A 452 -32.36 -1.72 -23.59
N ASN A 453 -33.15 -1.74 -22.52
CA ASN A 453 -34.39 -0.97 -22.38
C ASN A 453 -34.17 0.52 -22.08
N GLY A 454 -32.92 0.99 -21.99
CA GLY A 454 -32.55 2.37 -21.72
C GLY A 454 -32.35 2.72 -20.25
N TYR A 455 -32.61 1.78 -19.32
CA TYR A 455 -32.40 2.02 -17.89
C TYR A 455 -30.92 2.23 -17.57
N ILE A 456 -30.63 3.27 -16.80
CA ILE A 456 -29.28 3.60 -16.35
C ILE A 456 -29.15 3.18 -14.89
N GLU A 457 -28.14 2.37 -14.58
CA GLU A 457 -27.81 1.90 -13.24
C GLU A 457 -26.37 2.29 -12.89
N ALA A 458 -26.18 2.91 -11.74
CA ALA A 458 -24.91 3.27 -11.13
C ALA A 458 -24.65 2.42 -9.89
N GLU A 459 -23.59 1.62 -9.91
CA GLU A 459 -23.15 0.78 -8.80
C GLU A 459 -21.91 1.39 -8.12
N LEU A 460 -22.05 1.71 -6.82
CA LEU A 460 -20.94 2.03 -5.93
C LEU A 460 -20.33 0.72 -5.42
N VAL A 461 -19.32 0.22 -6.11
CA VAL A 461 -18.80 -1.15 -5.96
C VAL A 461 -18.39 -1.46 -4.51
N ARG A 462 -17.68 -0.54 -3.85
CA ARG A 462 -17.17 -0.74 -2.49
C ARG A 462 -18.24 -0.60 -1.41
N LEU A 463 -19.33 0.10 -1.69
CA LEU A 463 -20.45 0.27 -0.77
C LEU A 463 -21.55 -0.79 -0.99
N LYS A 464 -21.52 -1.50 -2.13
CA LYS A 464 -22.57 -2.42 -2.58
C LYS A 464 -23.94 -1.74 -2.63
N LEU A 465 -23.96 -0.51 -3.17
CA LEU A 465 -25.18 0.26 -3.40
C LEU A 465 -25.41 0.40 -4.89
N ARG A 466 -26.64 0.10 -5.34
CA ARG A 466 -27.07 0.33 -6.72
C ARG A 466 -28.11 1.42 -6.73
N LEU A 467 -27.90 2.38 -7.62
CA LEU A 467 -28.81 3.48 -7.86
C LEU A 467 -29.21 3.44 -9.32
N PHE A 468 -30.49 3.60 -9.62
CA PHE A 468 -30.96 3.71 -11.00
C PHE A 468 -31.63 5.06 -11.21
N VAL A 469 -31.60 5.56 -12.45
CA VAL A 469 -32.33 6.77 -12.82
C VAL A 469 -33.81 6.38 -13.01
N ASN A 470 -34.69 6.90 -12.16
CA ASN A 470 -36.12 6.64 -12.24
C ASN A 470 -36.81 7.53 -13.31
N ASP A 471 -38.13 7.35 -13.49
CA ASP A 471 -38.90 8.07 -14.51
C ASP A 471 -38.95 9.60 -14.29
N GLU A 472 -38.67 10.06 -13.08
CA GLU A 472 -38.56 11.49 -12.72
C GLU A 472 -37.15 12.06 -12.95
N GLY A 473 -36.20 11.24 -13.44
CA GLY A 473 -34.81 11.62 -13.64
C GLY A 473 -33.99 11.69 -12.34
N LEU A 474 -34.49 11.11 -11.24
CA LEU A 474 -33.84 11.08 -9.94
C LEU A 474 -33.11 9.74 -9.72
N LEU A 475 -32.01 9.79 -8.97
CA LEU A 475 -31.28 8.59 -8.58
C LEU A 475 -32.02 7.89 -7.42
N GLU A 476 -32.52 6.69 -7.68
CA GLU A 476 -33.24 5.85 -6.74
C GLU A 476 -32.38 4.66 -6.31
N CYS A 477 -32.23 4.45 -5.00
CA CYS A 477 -31.54 3.32 -4.41
C CYS A 477 -32.54 2.33 -3.78
N ARG A 478 -32.61 1.11 -4.32
CA ARG A 478 -33.57 0.09 -3.86
C ARG A 478 -33.17 -0.48 -2.50
N GLU A 479 -31.88 -0.71 -2.28
CA GLU A 479 -31.32 -1.25 -1.04
C GLU A 479 -31.61 -0.34 0.15
N LEU A 480 -31.65 0.97 -0.08
CA LEU A 480 -31.97 1.97 0.93
C LEU A 480 -33.44 2.42 0.90
N LYS A 481 -34.24 1.95 -0.05
CA LYS A 481 -35.63 2.38 -0.29
C LYS A 481 -35.78 3.91 -0.27
N ALA A 482 -34.88 4.59 -0.96
CA ALA A 482 -34.83 6.05 -0.97
C ALA A 482 -34.32 6.60 -2.31
N ILE A 483 -34.73 7.83 -2.60
CA ILE A 483 -34.23 8.64 -3.72
C ILE A 483 -33.23 9.68 -3.20
N VAL A 484 -32.27 10.09 -4.03
CA VAL A 484 -31.35 11.18 -3.70
C VAL A 484 -32.15 12.48 -3.64
N ASP A 485 -32.03 13.20 -2.52
CA ASP A 485 -32.74 14.45 -2.31
C ASP A 485 -32.09 15.59 -3.11
N LEU A 486 -32.88 16.46 -3.73
CA LEU A 486 -32.34 17.65 -4.41
C LEU A 486 -31.85 18.68 -3.38
N ASP A 487 -32.48 18.71 -2.21
CA ASP A 487 -31.98 19.47 -1.07
C ASP A 487 -30.96 18.63 -0.28
N GLN A 488 -29.69 19.00 -0.37
CA GLN A 488 -28.59 18.36 0.36
C GLN A 488 -28.30 19.01 1.73
N ASP A 489 -29.09 20.00 2.16
CA ASP A 489 -29.00 20.57 3.51
C ASP A 489 -29.97 19.89 4.47
N ILE A 490 -29.46 19.44 5.62
CA ILE A 490 -30.23 18.81 6.69
C ILE A 490 -30.37 19.71 7.92
N GLY A 491 -29.97 20.98 7.82
CA GLY A 491 -30.04 21.97 8.91
C GLY A 491 -29.10 21.67 10.09
N CYS A 492 -28.13 20.77 9.89
CA CYS A 492 -27.04 20.46 10.81
C CYS A 492 -25.86 19.84 10.01
N LEU A 493 -24.70 19.66 10.65
CA LEU A 493 -23.49 19.15 9.99
C LEU A 493 -23.14 19.95 8.72
N HIS A 494 -23.31 21.28 8.74
CA HIS A 494 -23.23 22.12 7.53
C HIS A 494 -21.87 22.07 6.82
N ARG A 495 -20.79 21.85 7.57
CA ARG A 495 -19.42 21.83 7.04
C ARG A 495 -18.92 20.44 6.64
N LEU A 496 -19.77 19.42 6.78
CA LEU A 496 -19.44 18.06 6.37
C LEU A 496 -19.68 17.89 4.86
N TYR A 497 -18.58 17.77 4.11
CA TYR A 497 -18.64 17.65 2.65
C TYR A 497 -19.13 16.28 2.18
N ARG A 498 -18.56 15.19 2.73
CA ARG A 498 -18.90 13.81 2.33
C ARG A 498 -20.14 13.30 3.04
N LYS A 499 -21.30 13.74 2.56
CA LYS A 499 -22.61 13.24 2.95
C LYS A 499 -23.55 13.26 1.74
N LEU A 500 -24.44 12.29 1.67
CA LEU A 500 -25.50 12.22 0.66
C LEU A 500 -26.86 12.16 1.35
N VAL A 501 -27.71 13.15 1.09
CA VAL A 501 -29.06 13.23 1.65
C VAL A 501 -30.03 12.47 0.75
N LEU A 502 -30.87 11.67 1.38
CA LEU A 502 -31.84 10.78 0.74
C LEU A 502 -33.23 11.04 1.31
N LYS A 503 -34.25 10.87 0.46
CA LYS A 503 -35.67 10.98 0.79
C LYS A 503 -36.34 9.62 0.61
N SER A 504 -36.98 9.12 1.67
CA SER A 504 -37.75 7.86 1.62
C SER A 504 -38.96 7.99 0.71
N PHE A 505 -39.27 6.93 -0.03
CA PHE A 505 -40.48 6.82 -0.85
C PHE A 505 -41.49 5.79 -0.30
N ASP A 506 -41.30 5.30 0.94
CA ASP A 506 -42.21 4.33 1.54
C ASP A 506 -43.61 4.93 1.75
N SER A 507 -44.63 4.25 1.23
CA SER A 507 -45.97 4.80 0.96
C SER A 507 -46.87 4.98 2.19
N LYS A 508 -46.38 4.66 3.39
CA LYS A 508 -47.18 4.61 4.62
C LYS A 508 -46.85 5.68 5.66
N ASP A 509 -45.74 6.39 5.52
CA ASP A 509 -45.31 7.44 6.45
C ASP A 509 -44.98 8.73 5.69
N ALA A 510 -45.16 9.87 6.35
CA ALA A 510 -44.71 11.16 5.83
C ALA A 510 -43.26 11.06 5.32
N ILE A 511 -42.96 11.80 4.26
CA ILE A 511 -41.62 11.92 3.65
C ILE A 511 -40.54 11.99 4.75
N ARG A 512 -39.76 10.91 4.93
CA ARG A 512 -38.65 10.87 5.89
C ARG A 512 -37.33 11.12 5.17
N ARG A 513 -36.60 12.16 5.59
CA ARG A 513 -35.24 12.44 5.13
C ARG A 513 -34.23 11.63 5.94
N SER A 514 -33.14 11.24 5.30
CA SER A 514 -32.00 10.57 5.93
C SER A 514 -30.70 11.00 5.28
N VAL A 515 -29.57 10.85 5.96
CA VAL A 515 -28.25 11.18 5.44
C VAL A 515 -27.33 9.96 5.52
N VAL A 516 -26.64 9.67 4.43
CA VAL A 516 -25.61 8.64 4.33
C VAL A 516 -24.24 9.30 4.41
N ILE A 517 -23.40 8.81 5.32
CA ILE A 517 -22.07 9.34 5.59
C ILE A 517 -21.07 8.18 5.56
N PRO A 518 -20.02 8.22 4.72
CA PRO A 518 -18.93 7.26 4.78
C PRO A 518 -18.27 7.26 6.17
N TYR A 519 -17.79 6.09 6.59
CA TYR A 519 -16.99 5.94 7.79
C TYR A 519 -15.51 5.91 7.42
N GLY A 520 -14.72 6.77 8.05
CA GLY A 520 -13.30 6.92 7.78
C GLY A 520 -12.65 7.94 8.70
N GLU A 521 -11.38 8.24 8.42
CA GLU A 521 -10.65 9.31 9.11
C GLU A 521 -11.33 10.67 8.82
N VAL A 522 -11.35 11.58 9.80
CA VAL A 522 -11.99 12.88 9.62
C VAL A 522 -10.92 13.95 9.65
N SER A 523 -10.76 14.60 8.52
CA SER A 523 -9.80 15.67 8.31
C SER A 523 -10.51 17.02 8.37
N ILE A 524 -9.80 17.98 8.98
CA ILE A 524 -10.31 19.31 9.28
C ILE A 524 -9.36 20.31 8.62
N LEU A 525 -9.81 20.93 7.54
CA LEU A 525 -9.02 21.92 6.79
C LEU A 525 -9.45 23.35 7.13
N PRO A 526 -8.51 24.27 7.39
CA PRO A 526 -8.85 25.67 7.57
C PRO A 526 -9.37 26.27 6.25
N SER A 527 -10.46 27.05 6.34
CA SER A 527 -11.04 27.80 5.21
C SER A 527 -11.46 29.20 5.66
N SER A 528 -11.60 30.13 4.71
CA SER A 528 -11.95 31.55 4.94
C SER A 528 -13.24 31.74 5.74
N HIS A 529 -14.14 30.76 5.71
CA HIS A 529 -15.44 30.79 6.39
C HIS A 529 -15.52 29.79 7.57
N GLY A 530 -14.37 29.30 8.04
CA GLY A 530 -14.22 28.32 9.11
C GLY A 530 -13.83 26.93 8.62
N ALA A 531 -13.51 26.02 9.55
CA ALA A 531 -12.92 24.73 9.22
C ALA A 531 -13.88 23.82 8.43
N GLN A 532 -13.46 23.36 7.24
CA GLN A 532 -14.18 22.39 6.43
C GLN A 532 -13.85 20.97 6.89
N VAL A 533 -14.88 20.14 7.02
CA VAL A 533 -14.77 18.77 7.53
C VAL A 533 -15.06 17.81 6.39
N PHE A 534 -14.16 16.87 6.14
CA PHE A 534 -14.42 15.77 5.21
C PHE A 534 -14.00 14.44 5.81
N VAL A 535 -14.69 13.40 5.37
CA VAL A 535 -14.30 12.03 5.65
C VAL A 535 -13.28 11.63 4.59
N GLU A 536 -12.13 11.17 4.99
CA GLU A 536 -11.16 10.56 4.10
C GLU A 536 -11.69 9.20 3.67
N LEU A 537 -11.75 8.99 2.36
CA LEU A 537 -12.16 7.69 1.83
C LEU A 537 -11.01 6.70 2.01
N PRO A 538 -11.31 5.42 2.27
CA PRO A 538 -10.29 4.39 2.30
C PRO A 538 -9.44 4.37 1.01
N PRO A 539 -8.16 3.95 1.10
CA PRO A 539 -7.28 3.78 -0.05
C PRO A 539 -7.97 2.99 -1.16
N ALA A 540 -7.58 3.24 -2.40
CA ALA A 540 -8.25 2.67 -3.56
C ALA A 540 -8.15 1.13 -3.63
N GLU A 541 -7.14 0.54 -2.98
CA GLU A 541 -6.98 -0.92 -2.84
C GLU A 541 -8.00 -1.54 -1.89
N CYS A 542 -8.68 -0.73 -1.06
CA CYS A 542 -9.65 -1.21 -0.10
C CYS A 542 -10.90 -1.75 -0.83
N LYS A 543 -11.30 -2.98 -0.51
CA LYS A 543 -12.43 -3.66 -1.18
C LYS A 543 -13.80 -3.19 -0.70
N ARG A 544 -13.90 -2.54 0.46
CA ARG A 544 -15.17 -2.16 1.06
C ARG A 544 -15.08 -0.81 1.76
N VAL A 545 -16.06 0.04 1.53
CA VAL A 545 -16.24 1.30 2.27
C VAL A 545 -17.41 1.11 3.23
N ARG A 546 -17.14 1.26 4.53
CA ARG A 546 -18.21 1.29 5.55
C ARG A 546 -18.88 2.66 5.51
N TYR A 547 -20.18 2.70 5.77
CA TYR A 547 -20.94 3.93 5.88
C TYR A 547 -22.01 3.79 6.96
N PHE A 548 -22.53 4.91 7.44
CA PHE A 548 -23.68 4.97 8.34
C PHE A 548 -24.80 5.78 7.72
N ARG A 549 -26.04 5.39 8.01
CA ARG A 549 -27.25 6.11 7.62
C ARG A 549 -27.94 6.63 8.87
N TYR A 550 -28.22 7.92 8.90
CA TYR A 550 -28.90 8.60 10.01
C TYR A 550 -30.23 9.17 9.51
N TRP A 551 -31.32 8.86 10.19
CA TRP A 551 -32.66 9.37 9.89
C TRP A 551 -32.92 10.67 10.64
N LEU A 552 -33.55 11.64 9.97
CA LEU A 552 -33.98 12.88 10.59
C LEU A 552 -35.28 12.62 11.34
N ASN A 553 -35.30 12.90 12.65
CA ASN A 553 -36.51 12.85 13.46
C ASN A 553 -36.98 14.27 13.76
N ASP A 554 -37.99 14.73 13.02
CA ASP A 554 -38.53 16.10 13.15
C ASP A 554 -39.20 16.36 14.51
N HIS A 555 -39.75 15.33 15.16
CA HIS A 555 -40.38 15.48 16.47
C HIS A 555 -39.36 15.67 17.59
N LEU A 556 -38.30 14.85 17.58
CA LEU A 556 -37.24 14.91 18.59
C LEU A 556 -36.17 15.96 18.25
N ARG A 557 -36.14 16.47 17.01
CA ARG A 557 -35.07 17.33 16.47
C ARG A 557 -33.69 16.70 16.65
N THR A 558 -33.55 15.44 16.24
CA THR A 558 -32.31 14.65 16.37
C THR A 558 -32.06 13.78 15.16
N LEU A 559 -30.79 13.46 14.90
CA LEU A 559 -30.40 12.43 13.95
C LEU A 559 -30.40 11.07 14.68
N GLN A 560 -31.11 10.09 14.12
CA GLN A 560 -31.22 8.73 14.66
C GLN A 560 -30.40 7.79 13.77
N GLY A 561 -29.33 7.22 14.30
CA GLY A 561 -28.51 6.22 13.59
C GLY A 561 -28.94 4.78 13.85
N PRO A 562 -28.22 3.80 13.28
CA PRO A 562 -28.38 2.39 13.59
C PRO A 562 -28.20 2.09 15.08
N HIS A 563 -28.62 0.90 15.54
CA HIS A 563 -28.42 0.43 16.92
C HIS A 563 -26.96 0.04 17.24
N ASP A 564 -25.99 0.65 16.55
CA ASP A 564 -24.56 0.43 16.68
C ASP A 564 -23.91 1.51 17.56
N MET A 565 -22.96 1.11 18.41
CA MET A 565 -22.22 2.03 19.28
C MET A 565 -21.31 2.93 18.45
N LEU A 566 -20.58 2.35 17.50
CA LEU A 566 -19.65 3.09 16.65
C LEU A 566 -20.37 4.14 15.82
N ALA A 567 -21.50 3.80 15.21
CA ALA A 567 -22.33 4.77 14.47
C ALA A 567 -22.76 5.97 15.34
N THR A 568 -23.10 5.71 16.62
CA THR A 568 -23.51 6.76 17.55
C THR A 568 -22.33 7.64 17.96
N LEU A 569 -21.18 7.03 18.29
CA LEU A 569 -19.95 7.76 18.61
C LEU A 569 -19.47 8.62 17.44
N TYR A 570 -19.50 8.07 16.22
CA TYR A 570 -19.14 8.79 15.01
C TYR A 570 -20.07 9.97 14.76
N GLN A 571 -21.38 9.80 14.93
CA GLN A 571 -22.34 10.92 14.87
C GLN A 571 -22.02 12.02 15.88
N CYS A 572 -21.72 11.65 17.13
CA CYS A 572 -21.34 12.62 18.17
C CYS A 572 -20.07 13.38 17.78
N TYR A 573 -19.06 12.67 17.30
CA TYR A 573 -17.81 13.28 16.84
C TYR A 573 -18.05 14.26 15.69
N LEU A 574 -18.86 13.89 14.70
CA LEU A 574 -19.21 14.75 13.57
C LEU A 574 -19.93 16.03 14.03
N HIS A 575 -20.91 15.95 14.94
CA HIS A 575 -21.55 17.15 15.51
C HIS A 575 -20.54 18.04 16.26
N ALA A 576 -19.59 17.45 16.98
CA ALA A 576 -18.58 18.20 17.72
C ALA A 576 -17.65 19.01 16.80
N VAL A 577 -17.18 18.41 15.69
CA VAL A 577 -16.23 19.06 14.77
C VAL A 577 -16.87 19.95 13.72
N THR A 578 -18.18 19.78 13.45
CA THR A 578 -18.92 20.59 12.46
C THR A 578 -19.70 21.75 13.09
N GLY A 579 -19.66 21.91 14.41
CA GLY A 579 -20.43 22.92 15.13
C GLY A 579 -20.08 24.37 14.77
N TYR A 580 -20.94 25.28 15.20
CA TYR A 580 -20.76 26.73 15.05
C TYR A 580 -21.13 27.47 16.34
N VAL A 581 -20.91 28.78 16.37
CA VAL A 581 -21.28 29.64 17.52
C VAL A 581 -22.80 29.80 17.70
N LEU A 582 -23.57 29.47 16.64
CA LEU A 582 -25.03 29.48 16.66
C LEU A 582 -25.57 28.05 16.68
N PRO A 583 -26.75 27.81 17.29
CA PRO A 583 -27.39 26.51 17.24
C PRO A 583 -27.71 26.08 15.80
N ASP A 584 -27.58 24.78 15.54
CA ASP A 584 -27.97 24.17 14.27
C ASP A 584 -29.49 24.37 14.06
N PRO A 585 -29.95 24.88 12.90
CA PRO A 585 -31.38 25.12 12.65
C PRO A 585 -32.28 23.90 12.85
N PHE A 586 -31.77 22.70 12.54
CA PHE A 586 -32.53 21.46 12.68
C PHE A 586 -32.61 20.98 14.12
N THR A 587 -31.49 20.90 14.84
CA THR A 587 -31.48 20.34 16.21
C THR A 587 -31.89 21.37 17.28
N GLY A 588 -31.80 22.67 16.94
CA GLY A 588 -31.98 23.78 17.88
C GLY A 588 -30.88 23.87 18.93
N ARG A 589 -29.76 23.15 18.75
CA ARG A 589 -28.66 23.03 19.72
C ARG A 589 -27.32 23.33 19.05
N LEU A 590 -26.33 23.74 19.84
CA LEU A 590 -24.95 23.81 19.37
C LEU A 590 -24.45 22.40 19.00
N GLY A 591 -23.56 22.29 18.02
CA GLY A 591 -22.96 21.01 17.64
C GLY A 591 -22.26 20.30 18.81
N THR A 592 -21.58 21.06 19.68
CA THR A 592 -20.96 20.53 20.90
C THR A 592 -21.98 20.00 21.91
N ASP A 593 -23.12 20.67 22.04
CA ASP A 593 -24.20 20.29 22.95
C ASP A 593 -24.88 19.01 22.46
N GLU A 594 -25.17 18.93 21.16
CA GLU A 594 -25.75 17.73 20.54
C GLU A 594 -24.80 16.53 20.63
N ALA A 595 -23.50 16.74 20.45
CA ALA A 595 -22.48 15.72 20.65
C ALA A 595 -22.45 15.22 22.11
N LEU A 596 -22.42 16.11 23.10
CA LEU A 596 -22.42 15.75 24.53
C LEU A 596 -23.72 15.07 24.95
N ARG A 597 -24.86 15.51 24.39
CA ARG A 597 -26.16 14.86 24.58
C ARG A 597 -26.10 13.41 24.11
N GLY A 598 -25.50 13.15 22.95
CA GLY A 598 -25.28 11.81 22.41
C GLY A 598 -24.35 10.96 23.27
N LEU A 599 -23.20 11.51 23.68
CA LEU A 599 -22.21 10.83 24.54
C LEU A 599 -22.76 10.42 25.91
N ARG A 600 -23.74 11.16 26.43
CA ARG A 600 -24.37 10.88 27.73
C ARG A 600 -25.54 9.90 27.66
N GLN A 601 -25.87 9.37 26.48
CA GLN A 601 -26.93 8.37 26.34
C GLN A 601 -26.50 7.03 26.93
N GLN A 602 -27.40 6.39 27.67
CA GLN A 602 -27.12 5.09 28.33
C GLN A 602 -26.73 3.98 27.35
N ARG A 603 -27.13 4.08 26.08
CA ARG A 603 -26.76 3.11 25.03
C ARG A 603 -25.25 3.03 24.74
N LEU A 604 -24.47 4.04 25.15
CA LEU A 604 -23.01 4.03 25.02
C LEU A 604 -22.31 3.34 26.20
N PHE A 605 -23.04 3.02 27.27
CA PHE A 605 -22.51 2.38 28.47
C PHE A 605 -22.76 0.87 28.40
N THR A 606 -21.81 0.15 27.78
CA THR A 606 -21.90 -1.31 27.57
C THR A 606 -21.12 -2.10 28.62
N SER A 607 -21.53 -3.35 28.85
CA SER A 607 -20.76 -4.36 29.59
C SER A 607 -19.87 -5.22 28.70
N MET A 608 -19.92 -5.02 27.38
CA MET A 608 -19.07 -5.70 26.38
C MET A 608 -17.76 -4.95 26.11
N ALA A 609 -16.78 -5.64 25.49
CA ALA A 609 -15.54 -4.99 25.09
C ALA A 609 -15.81 -3.94 24.00
N LEU A 610 -15.11 -2.80 24.09
CA LEU A 610 -15.16 -1.79 23.06
C LEU A 610 -14.31 -2.26 21.88
N ASP A 611 -14.86 -2.17 20.69
CA ASP A 611 -14.08 -2.40 19.47
C ASP A 611 -13.00 -1.31 19.30
N THR A 612 -11.96 -1.61 18.54
CA THR A 612 -10.83 -0.70 18.29
C THR A 612 -11.30 0.62 17.68
N ASP A 613 -12.26 0.57 16.75
CA ASP A 613 -12.84 1.73 16.10
C ASP A 613 -13.54 2.68 17.09
N CYS A 614 -14.27 2.15 18.07
CA CYS A 614 -14.94 2.90 19.12
C CYS A 614 -13.90 3.57 20.02
N ILE A 615 -12.83 2.86 20.39
CA ILE A 615 -11.73 3.42 21.19
C ILE A 615 -11.06 4.58 20.43
N LEU A 616 -10.81 4.42 19.13
CA LEU A 616 -10.23 5.46 18.28
C LEU A 616 -11.13 6.70 18.20
N ILE A 617 -12.45 6.54 17.99
CA ILE A 617 -13.37 7.66 17.98
C ILE A 617 -13.46 8.32 19.38
N LEU A 618 -13.51 7.56 20.46
CA LEU A 618 -13.49 8.10 21.83
C LEU A 618 -12.21 8.89 22.11
N LYS A 619 -11.06 8.44 21.60
CA LYS A 619 -9.80 9.16 21.67
C LYS A 619 -9.87 10.49 20.93
N LYS A 620 -10.38 10.51 19.70
CA LYS A 620 -10.58 11.76 18.94
C LYS A 620 -11.53 12.73 19.62
N ILE A 621 -12.63 12.22 20.19
CA ILE A 621 -13.56 13.04 20.98
C ILE A 621 -12.86 13.60 22.21
N SER A 622 -12.11 12.78 22.95
CA SER A 622 -11.31 13.20 24.10
C SER A 622 -10.33 14.32 23.71
N GLU A 623 -9.66 14.21 22.55
CA GLU A 623 -8.73 15.20 21.97
C GLU A 623 -9.38 16.55 21.61
N LEU A 624 -10.71 16.64 21.58
CA LEU A 624 -11.43 17.93 21.48
C LEU A 624 -11.43 18.70 22.80
N THR A 625 -10.84 18.16 23.86
CA THR A 625 -10.63 18.89 25.12
C THR A 625 -9.29 19.62 25.08
N PRO A 626 -9.21 20.93 25.39
CA PRO A 626 -7.94 21.63 25.46
C PRO A 626 -7.06 21.09 26.58
N SER A 627 -5.77 20.87 26.32
CA SER A 627 -4.84 20.43 27.37
C SER A 627 -4.36 21.60 28.21
N ARG A 628 -4.21 21.38 29.52
CA ARG A 628 -3.89 22.44 30.49
C ARG A 628 -2.80 21.99 31.45
N HIS A 629 -1.68 22.71 31.47
CA HIS A 629 -0.55 22.42 32.34
C HIS A 629 -0.15 23.61 33.20
N LEU A 630 0.33 23.34 34.40
CA LEU A 630 0.96 24.34 35.26
C LEU A 630 2.28 24.80 34.63
N HIS A 631 2.48 26.11 34.62
CA HIS A 631 3.72 26.71 34.16
C HIS A 631 4.26 27.68 35.23
N PRO A 632 5.59 27.73 35.43
CA PRO A 632 6.54 26.64 35.21
C PRO A 632 6.09 25.35 35.92
N LYS A 633 6.46 24.16 35.43
CA LYS A 633 5.90 22.86 35.93
C LYS A 633 6.00 22.65 37.44
N ASN A 634 7.01 23.25 38.07
CA ASN A 634 7.29 23.18 39.50
C ASN A 634 6.54 24.23 40.34
N LEU A 635 5.77 25.13 39.73
CA LEU A 635 5.07 26.21 40.41
C LEU A 635 3.59 26.26 40.01
N ARG A 636 2.73 26.61 40.97
CA ARG A 636 1.29 26.80 40.74
C ARG A 636 0.92 28.25 40.50
N VAL A 637 1.69 28.94 39.66
CA VAL A 637 1.58 30.41 39.46
C VAL A 637 0.89 30.80 38.16
N MET A 638 0.99 29.98 37.11
CA MET A 638 0.30 30.23 35.83
C MET A 638 -0.09 28.92 35.14
N GLN A 639 -0.90 29.04 34.08
CA GLN A 639 -1.32 27.91 33.25
C GLN A 639 -0.89 28.12 31.79
N THR A 640 -0.51 27.04 31.14
CA THR A 640 -0.37 26.95 29.68
C THR A 640 -1.53 26.13 29.14
N VAL A 641 -2.21 26.65 28.13
CA VAL A 641 -3.33 25.98 27.47
C VAL A 641 -2.94 25.68 26.04
N THR A 642 -3.07 24.42 25.64
CA THR A 642 -2.83 24.01 24.25
C THR A 642 -4.17 23.74 23.59
N TRP A 643 -4.46 24.49 22.54
CA TRP A 643 -5.64 24.31 21.71
C TRP A 643 -5.26 23.59 20.42
N ASN A 644 -6.18 22.81 19.87
CA ASN A 644 -6.08 22.33 18.49
C ASN A 644 -6.20 23.55 17.55
N LEU A 645 -5.15 23.80 16.77
CA LEU A 645 -5.06 24.96 15.87
C LEU A 645 -5.96 24.82 14.62
N HIS A 646 -6.38 23.61 14.28
CA HIS A 646 -7.25 23.34 13.14
C HIS A 646 -8.75 23.54 13.44
N LEU A 647 -9.10 23.67 14.72
CA LEU A 647 -10.47 23.86 15.18
C LEU A 647 -10.65 25.20 15.88
N SER A 648 -11.84 25.78 15.74
CA SER A 648 -12.21 26.94 16.55
C SER A 648 -12.20 26.56 18.03
N GLN A 649 -11.75 27.48 18.88
CA GLN A 649 -11.69 27.29 20.33
C GLN A 649 -13.07 26.98 20.95
N ILE A 650 -14.16 27.45 20.32
CA ILE A 650 -15.52 27.19 20.82
C ILE A 650 -15.95 25.72 20.67
N LEU A 651 -15.35 24.99 19.72
CA LEU A 651 -15.64 23.57 19.49
C LEU A 651 -14.88 22.68 20.45
N GLN A 652 -13.89 23.24 21.17
CA GLN A 652 -13.04 22.49 22.07
C GLN A 652 -13.58 22.59 23.51
N HIS A 653 -14.36 21.58 23.92
CA HIS A 653 -15.18 21.61 25.12
C HIS A 653 -14.59 20.77 26.26
N ASP A 654 -14.53 21.33 27.47
CA ASP A 654 -13.89 20.68 28.63
C ASP A 654 -14.62 19.42 29.17
N ASP A 655 -15.81 19.10 28.64
CA ASP A 655 -16.60 17.91 29.02
C ASP A 655 -16.41 16.72 28.06
N PHE A 656 -15.72 16.87 26.92
CA PHE A 656 -15.54 15.75 25.99
C PHE A 656 -14.64 14.66 26.56
N HIS A 657 -13.50 15.03 27.16
CA HIS A 657 -12.61 14.08 27.81
C HIS A 657 -13.30 13.35 28.98
N PRO A 658 -13.95 14.03 29.94
CA PRO A 658 -14.73 13.35 30.98
C PRO A 658 -15.81 12.39 30.43
N ALA A 659 -16.53 12.79 29.37
CA ALA A 659 -17.57 11.94 28.77
C ALA A 659 -16.98 10.69 28.10
N ALA A 660 -15.90 10.84 27.32
CA ALA A 660 -15.22 9.73 26.68
C ALA A 660 -14.60 8.76 27.70
N THR A 661 -13.96 9.29 28.75
CA THR A 661 -13.41 8.52 29.86
C THR A 661 -14.51 7.76 30.61
N ALA A 662 -15.66 8.38 30.88
CA ALA A 662 -16.78 7.70 31.55
C ALA A 662 -17.31 6.48 30.76
N ILE A 663 -17.42 6.59 29.43
CA ILE A 663 -17.84 5.49 28.55
C ILE A 663 -16.82 4.35 28.62
N LYS A 664 -15.52 4.68 28.47
CA LYS A 664 -14.44 3.68 28.49
C LYS A 664 -14.31 3.00 29.86
N ASP A 665 -14.34 3.77 30.94
CA ASP A 665 -14.22 3.28 32.31
C ASP A 665 -15.38 2.35 32.65
N HIS A 666 -16.59 2.68 32.19
CA HIS A 666 -17.74 1.80 32.36
C HIS A 666 -17.50 0.43 31.72
N ALA A 667 -17.08 0.38 30.45
CA ALA A 667 -16.78 -0.87 29.78
C ALA A 667 -15.61 -1.64 30.43
N SER A 668 -14.66 -0.92 31.03
CA SER A 668 -13.48 -1.48 31.71
C SER A 668 -13.81 -2.11 33.06
N LYS A 669 -14.86 -1.66 33.76
CA LYS A 669 -15.34 -2.31 35.01
C LYS A 669 -15.69 -3.79 34.83
N PHE A 670 -16.02 -4.18 33.60
CA PHE A 670 -16.38 -5.56 33.26
C PHE A 670 -15.22 -6.36 32.66
N SER A 671 -14.00 -5.82 32.61
CA SER A 671 -12.83 -6.52 32.05
C SER A 671 -12.49 -7.80 32.81
N ALA A 672 -12.69 -7.82 34.13
CA ALA A 672 -12.45 -8.98 34.98
C ALA A 672 -13.29 -10.22 34.62
N PHE A 673 -14.40 -10.02 33.89
CA PHE A 673 -15.27 -11.10 33.41
C PHE A 673 -14.90 -11.60 32.00
N ARG A 674 -13.82 -11.08 31.39
CA ARG A 674 -13.38 -11.41 30.03
C ARG A 674 -12.05 -12.15 30.07
N LYS A 675 -11.90 -13.16 29.20
CA LYS A 675 -10.67 -13.96 29.08
C LYS A 675 -9.58 -13.28 28.22
N ASP A 676 -9.94 -12.25 27.47
CA ASP A 676 -9.03 -11.60 26.52
C ASP A 676 -8.18 -10.54 27.20
N THR A 677 -6.86 -10.73 27.14
CA THR A 677 -5.80 -9.88 27.68
C THR A 677 -5.25 -9.00 26.56
N GLU A 678 -6.06 -8.10 26.01
CA GLU A 678 -5.52 -7.01 25.19
C GLU A 678 -5.25 -5.79 26.08
N SER A 679 -4.04 -5.23 25.96
CA SER A 679 -3.63 -4.00 26.63
C SER A 679 -4.57 -2.86 26.22
N ALA A 680 -5.44 -2.43 27.12
CA ALA A 680 -6.39 -1.35 26.84
C ALA A 680 -5.65 -0.05 26.53
N GLU A 681 -5.63 0.38 25.26
CA GLU A 681 -5.08 1.68 24.86
C GLU A 681 -5.66 2.79 25.71
N GLN A 682 -4.81 3.53 26.44
CA GLN A 682 -5.24 4.61 27.32
C GLN A 682 -5.67 5.84 26.51
N LEU A 683 -6.75 6.50 26.96
CA LEU A 683 -7.08 7.83 26.46
C LEU A 683 -5.98 8.77 26.96
N GLY A 684 -5.46 9.64 26.11
CA GLY A 684 -4.37 10.55 26.47
C GLY A 684 -4.72 11.46 27.66
N GLU A 685 -3.72 11.79 28.46
CA GLU A 685 -3.86 12.77 29.55
C GLU A 685 -3.95 14.19 28.98
N HIS A 686 -4.89 14.98 29.51
CA HIS A 686 -5.13 16.38 29.11
C HIS A 686 -4.49 17.40 30.05
N GLY A 687 -3.56 16.95 30.89
CA GLY A 687 -2.82 17.77 31.84
C GLY A 687 -3.39 17.76 33.26
N ASP A 688 -3.14 18.84 34.00
CA ASP A 688 -3.38 18.90 35.45
C ASP A 688 -4.88 18.91 35.77
N GLN A 689 -5.37 17.89 36.49
CA GLN A 689 -6.79 17.74 36.85
C GLN A 689 -7.38 18.97 37.55
N LEU A 690 -6.58 19.66 38.38
CA LEU A 690 -7.00 20.91 39.05
C LEU A 690 -7.27 22.05 38.05
N LEU A 691 -6.47 22.17 37.00
CA LEU A 691 -6.67 23.19 35.97
C LEU A 691 -7.87 22.84 35.09
N MET A 692 -8.05 21.55 34.79
CA MET A 692 -9.21 21.04 34.05
C MET A 692 -10.52 21.30 34.80
N SER A 693 -10.59 20.96 36.08
CA SER A 693 -11.79 21.20 36.91
C SER A 693 -12.07 22.70 37.05
N ARG A 694 -11.03 23.52 37.27
CA ARG A 694 -11.15 24.98 37.30
C ARG A 694 -11.68 25.54 35.99
N ALA A 695 -11.19 25.07 34.85
CA ALA A 695 -11.65 25.52 33.53
C ALA A 695 -13.13 25.16 33.30
N ARG A 696 -13.56 23.93 33.63
CA ARG A 696 -14.98 23.52 33.58
C ARG A 696 -15.88 24.45 34.39
N VAL A 697 -15.45 24.80 35.61
CA VAL A 697 -16.18 25.71 36.51
C VAL A 697 -16.22 27.15 36.00
N ILE A 698 -15.14 27.65 35.40
CA ILE A 698 -15.10 29.02 34.84
C ILE A 698 -15.95 29.10 33.56
N ASN A 699 -15.82 28.11 32.68
CA ASN A 699 -16.47 28.09 31.38
C ASN A 699 -17.96 27.70 31.45
N SER A 700 -18.42 27.11 32.56
CA SER A 700 -19.85 26.81 32.78
C SER A 700 -20.75 28.04 32.61
N ARG A 701 -20.25 29.24 32.90
CA ARG A 701 -20.99 30.52 32.75
C ARG A 701 -21.43 30.83 31.32
N TRP A 702 -20.75 30.22 30.34
CA TRP A 702 -21.02 30.41 28.91
C TRP A 702 -21.73 29.21 28.30
N ARG A 703 -22.21 28.27 29.12
CA ARG A 703 -22.80 27.00 28.70
C ARG A 703 -24.22 26.86 29.19
N VAL A 704 -25.00 26.07 28.46
CA VAL A 704 -26.36 25.69 28.83
C VAL A 704 -26.30 24.75 30.05
N PRO A 705 -27.25 24.82 31.02
CA PRO A 705 -27.22 24.02 32.24
C PRO A 705 -26.99 22.52 32.02
N ASP A 706 -27.66 21.95 31.01
CA ASP A 706 -27.59 20.52 30.67
C ASP A 706 -26.22 20.10 30.11
N PHE A 707 -25.43 21.05 29.59
CA PHE A 707 -24.17 20.82 28.89
C PHE A 707 -23.00 21.52 29.57
N GLY A 708 -22.97 21.45 30.90
CA GLY A 708 -21.87 21.94 31.73
C GLY A 708 -22.11 23.28 32.41
N GLY A 709 -23.25 23.95 32.14
CA GLY A 709 -23.64 25.19 32.83
C GLY A 709 -24.01 25.00 34.29
N SER A 710 -24.48 23.81 34.68
CA SER A 710 -24.86 23.48 36.07
C SER A 710 -23.66 23.41 37.04
N LEU A 711 -22.43 23.37 36.52
CA LEU A 711 -21.19 23.41 37.32
C LEU A 711 -20.85 24.82 37.82
N ALA A 712 -21.67 25.84 37.50
CA ALA A 712 -21.48 27.17 38.02
C ALA A 712 -21.71 27.17 39.54
N PRO A 713 -20.74 27.64 40.36
CA PRO A 713 -20.92 27.71 41.79
C PRO A 713 -22.07 28.67 42.11
N PRO A 714 -22.79 28.44 43.23
CA PRO A 714 -23.76 29.39 43.76
C PRO A 714 -23.17 30.79 43.81
N ARG A 715 -24.02 31.82 43.68
CA ARG A 715 -23.57 33.22 43.63
C ARG A 715 -22.67 33.60 44.84
N ASP A 716 -22.86 32.90 45.96
CA ASP A 716 -22.23 33.15 47.25
C ASP A 716 -20.90 32.40 47.47
N GLU A 717 -20.59 31.35 46.70
CA GLU A 717 -19.33 30.58 46.79
C GLU A 717 -18.29 31.03 45.75
N ARG A 718 -18.53 32.18 45.10
CA ARG A 718 -17.60 32.74 44.13
C ARG A 718 -16.28 33.09 44.84
N PRO A 719 -15.11 32.73 44.28
CA PRO A 719 -13.85 33.20 44.82
C PRO A 719 -13.89 34.71 44.96
N THR A 720 -13.81 35.20 46.18
CA THR A 720 -13.71 36.60 46.59
C THR A 720 -12.35 37.20 46.23
N GLY A 721 -11.76 36.77 45.11
CA GLY A 721 -10.72 37.56 44.47
C GLY A 721 -11.39 38.81 43.92
N GLU A 722 -10.92 39.99 44.34
CA GLU A 722 -11.33 41.24 43.71
C GLU A 722 -11.14 41.11 42.19
N PRO A 723 -12.23 41.18 41.40
CA PRO A 723 -12.10 41.15 39.95
C PRO A 723 -11.21 42.32 39.52
N ARG A 724 -10.19 42.08 38.67
CA ARG A 724 -9.33 43.16 38.12
C ARG A 724 -10.13 44.21 37.33
N ASP A 725 -11.33 43.84 36.94
CA ASP A 725 -12.37 44.56 36.22
C ASP A 725 -13.26 45.44 37.13
N ARG A 726 -13.01 45.50 38.44
CA ARG A 726 -13.69 46.43 39.37
C ARG A 726 -13.20 47.89 39.32
N ASP A 727 -12.40 48.26 38.34
CA ASP A 727 -12.03 49.66 38.13
C ASP A 727 -13.17 50.43 37.43
N TYR A 728 -14.40 50.31 37.93
CA TYR A 728 -15.57 51.09 37.49
C TYR A 728 -15.41 52.59 37.83
N GLN A 729 -14.46 52.89 38.71
CA GLN A 729 -14.02 54.24 39.03
C GLN A 729 -12.94 54.75 38.05
N ASN A 730 -12.44 53.92 37.14
CA ASN A 730 -11.53 54.38 36.10
C ASN A 730 -12.27 55.31 35.15
N ASP A 731 -11.79 56.54 35.02
CA ASP A 731 -12.28 57.50 34.04
C ASP A 731 -12.31 56.90 32.62
N ARG A 732 -11.37 56.00 32.27
CA ARG A 732 -11.36 55.32 30.97
C ARG A 732 -12.56 54.40 30.80
N ALA A 733 -12.90 53.60 31.81
CA ALA A 733 -14.03 52.68 31.76
C ALA A 733 -15.37 53.43 31.69
N GLN A 734 -15.50 54.53 32.43
CA GLN A 734 -16.69 55.39 32.40
C GLN A 734 -16.90 56.05 31.03
N ARG A 735 -15.82 56.57 30.42
CA ARG A 735 -15.89 57.15 29.06
C ARG A 735 -16.29 56.11 28.01
N VAL A 736 -15.75 54.89 28.10
CA VAL A 736 -16.13 53.78 27.20
C VAL A 736 -17.61 53.44 27.36
N TYR A 737 -18.08 53.31 28.61
CA TYR A 737 -19.48 53.05 28.90
C TYR A 737 -20.39 54.16 28.33
N GLU A 738 -20.01 55.42 28.51
CA GLU A 738 -20.76 56.56 27.98
C GLU A 738 -20.87 56.51 26.45
N ILE A 739 -19.77 56.24 25.74
CA ILE A 739 -19.77 56.11 24.28
C ILE A 739 -20.58 54.90 23.81
N ALA A 740 -20.46 53.76 24.50
CA ALA A 740 -21.26 52.57 24.19
C ALA A 740 -22.77 52.84 24.34
N VAL A 741 -23.17 53.49 25.43
CA VAL A 741 -24.57 53.89 25.68
C VAL A 741 -25.04 54.88 24.63
N LEU A 742 -24.22 55.87 24.27
CA LEU A 742 -24.55 56.85 23.24
C LEU A 742 -24.82 56.20 21.88
N ILE A 743 -24.01 55.21 21.50
CA ILE A 743 -24.18 54.44 20.25
C ILE A 743 -25.42 53.54 20.33
N ARG A 744 -25.66 52.90 21.48
CA ARG A 744 -26.84 52.05 21.69
C ARG A 744 -28.15 52.84 21.57
N ASP A 745 -28.20 54.00 22.21
CA ASP A 745 -29.42 54.80 22.34
C ASP A 745 -29.72 55.55 21.03
N TRP A 746 -28.68 55.84 20.23
CA TRP A 746 -28.78 56.47 18.90
C TRP A 746 -29.67 57.73 18.90
N PRO A 747 -29.39 58.73 19.75
CA PRO A 747 -30.28 59.86 19.96
C PRO A 747 -30.29 60.84 18.77
N SER A 748 -31.41 61.56 18.60
CA SER A 748 -31.58 62.56 17.54
C SER A 748 -30.79 63.86 17.78
N LYS A 749 -30.31 64.08 19.02
CA LYS A 749 -29.47 65.20 19.41
C LYS A 749 -28.30 64.70 20.24
N VAL A 750 -27.08 65.13 19.90
CA VAL A 750 -25.85 64.78 20.60
C VAL A 750 -25.10 66.06 20.95
N HIS A 751 -24.63 66.17 22.19
CA HIS A 751 -23.71 67.24 22.56
C HIS A 751 -22.33 66.96 21.92
N HIS A 752 -21.98 67.75 20.91
CA HIS A 752 -20.74 67.66 20.15
C HIS A 752 -19.90 68.95 20.27
N LEU A 753 -18.59 68.82 20.02
CA LEU A 753 -17.69 69.97 19.86
C LEU A 753 -17.72 70.46 18.41
N ASP A 754 -17.32 71.70 18.18
CA ASP A 754 -17.05 72.18 16.83
C ASP A 754 -15.76 71.51 16.30
N ILE A 755 -15.93 70.56 15.39
CA ILE A 755 -14.82 69.81 14.76
C ILE A 755 -13.87 70.77 14.02
N TYR A 756 -14.38 71.85 13.43
CA TYR A 756 -13.56 72.80 12.68
C TYR A 756 -12.63 73.57 13.61
N ASP A 757 -13.13 74.01 14.76
CA ASP A 757 -12.30 74.70 15.75
C ASP A 757 -11.24 73.77 16.37
N GLN A 758 -11.55 72.48 16.56
CA GLN A 758 -10.56 71.49 16.98
C GLN A 758 -9.51 71.24 15.89
N ALA A 759 -9.93 71.18 14.62
CA ALA A 759 -9.05 70.95 13.49
C ALA A 759 -8.04 72.09 13.25
N LYS A 760 -8.39 73.35 13.56
CA LYS A 760 -7.46 74.50 13.50
C LYS A 760 -6.19 74.29 14.33
N GLY A 761 -6.28 73.51 15.41
CA GLY A 761 -5.15 73.18 16.27
C GLY A 761 -4.24 72.08 15.74
N TRP A 762 -4.59 71.39 14.64
CA TRP A 762 -3.79 70.30 14.09
C TRP A 762 -2.74 70.81 13.10
N THR A 763 -1.54 70.24 13.14
CA THR A 763 -0.47 70.57 12.18
C THR A 763 -0.76 69.98 10.80
N TRP A 764 -1.45 68.83 10.77
CA TRP A 764 -1.93 68.14 9.58
C TRP A 764 -3.10 67.23 9.97
N ALA A 765 -3.88 66.77 9.00
CA ALA A 765 -4.87 65.71 9.15
C ALA A 765 -4.72 64.71 7.99
N SER A 766 -5.05 63.45 8.15
CA SER A 766 -5.05 62.50 7.03
C SER A 766 -6.21 61.52 7.05
N ALA A 767 -6.25 60.65 6.03
CA ALA A 767 -7.22 59.58 5.90
C ALA A 767 -6.50 58.23 6.01
N LYS A 768 -5.63 58.07 7.01
CA LYS A 768 -4.93 56.81 7.24
C LYS A 768 -5.97 55.73 7.57
N PRO A 769 -5.99 54.61 6.83
CA PRO A 769 -6.95 53.54 7.10
C PRO A 769 -6.71 52.95 8.48
N PHE A 770 -7.79 52.49 9.09
CA PHE A 770 -7.71 51.70 10.32
C PHE A 770 -6.91 50.44 10.05
N ASP A 771 -5.99 50.10 10.96
CA ASP A 771 -5.20 48.88 10.89
C ASP A 771 -6.03 47.62 11.20
N GLY A 772 -7.23 47.80 11.77
CA GLY A 772 -8.18 46.73 12.08
C GLY A 772 -7.81 45.92 13.31
N THR A 773 -6.82 46.37 14.12
CA THR A 773 -6.40 45.68 15.34
C THR A 773 -6.81 46.48 16.59
N CYS A 774 -7.08 45.76 17.68
CA CYS A 774 -7.38 46.39 18.98
C CYS A 774 -6.24 47.30 19.47
N LEU A 775 -4.99 47.06 19.05
CA LEU A 775 -3.81 47.83 19.45
C LEU A 775 -3.67 49.14 18.66
N GLY A 776 -3.95 49.14 17.35
CA GLY A 776 -3.90 50.37 16.56
C GLY A 776 -5.05 51.31 16.85
N GLU A 777 -6.23 50.79 17.19
CA GLU A 777 -7.36 51.62 17.64
C GLU A 777 -7.12 52.21 19.04
N TYR A 778 -6.34 51.53 19.89
CA TYR A 778 -5.97 52.01 21.23
C TYR A 778 -5.04 53.22 21.21
N ASP A 779 -4.09 53.28 20.27
CA ASP A 779 -3.11 54.38 20.14
C ASP A 779 -3.40 55.31 18.94
N LEU A 780 -4.67 55.40 18.55
CA LEU A 780 -5.09 56.12 17.37
C LEU A 780 -4.93 57.64 17.56
N SER A 781 -4.35 58.30 16.55
CA SER A 781 -4.33 59.75 16.43
C SER A 781 -5.53 60.23 15.60
N ILE A 782 -6.33 61.17 16.14
CA ILE A 782 -7.50 61.68 15.40
C ILE A 782 -7.07 62.49 14.17
N SER A 783 -5.99 63.26 14.23
CA SER A 783 -5.51 64.00 13.06
C SER A 783 -5.23 63.03 11.91
N ASP A 784 -4.55 61.93 12.18
CA ASP A 784 -4.07 60.98 11.18
C ASP A 784 -5.20 60.12 10.59
N SER A 785 -6.22 59.83 11.40
CA SER A 785 -7.35 58.98 10.98
C SER A 785 -8.63 59.78 10.75
N PHE A 786 -8.56 61.12 10.70
CA PHE A 786 -9.72 62.01 10.59
C PHE A 786 -10.62 61.64 9.41
N GLY A 787 -10.02 61.48 8.22
CA GLY A 787 -10.74 61.12 7.02
C GLY A 787 -11.38 59.74 7.15
N SER A 788 -10.66 58.75 7.65
CA SER A 788 -11.21 57.40 7.81
C SER A 788 -12.32 57.32 8.86
N LEU A 789 -12.23 58.10 9.95
CA LEU A 789 -13.31 58.25 10.95
C LEU A 789 -14.55 58.94 10.37
N TYR A 790 -14.34 60.01 9.61
CA TYR A 790 -15.43 60.71 8.93
C TYR A 790 -16.14 59.80 7.92
N ASP A 791 -15.38 59.08 7.07
CA ASP A 791 -15.96 58.18 6.06
C ASP A 791 -16.67 56.98 6.70
N PHE A 792 -16.11 56.45 7.79
CA PHE A 792 -16.75 55.39 8.56
C PHE A 792 -18.08 55.85 9.16
N CYS A 793 -18.11 57.03 9.79
CA CYS A 793 -19.33 57.57 10.41
C CYS A 793 -20.39 57.97 9.39
N ARG A 794 -20.04 58.66 8.29
CA ARG A 794 -21.03 59.12 7.31
C ARG A 794 -21.75 57.96 6.59
N ASN A 795 -21.08 56.81 6.46
CA ASN A 795 -21.63 55.61 5.82
C ASN A 795 -22.31 54.65 6.81
N ALA A 796 -22.20 54.89 8.11
CA ALA A 796 -22.80 54.02 9.13
C ALA A 796 -24.32 54.14 9.17
N SER A 797 -25.00 53.04 9.46
CA SER A 797 -26.42 52.99 9.79
C SER A 797 -26.65 52.38 11.18
N ARG A 798 -27.91 52.32 11.61
CA ARG A 798 -28.28 51.63 12.86
C ARG A 798 -27.90 50.15 12.84
N ASP A 799 -27.81 49.52 11.66
CA ASP A 799 -27.36 48.13 11.52
C ASP A 799 -25.85 47.97 11.85
N ASP A 800 -25.08 49.06 11.81
CA ASP A 800 -23.65 49.09 12.13
C ASP A 800 -23.38 49.39 13.61
N THR A 801 -24.39 49.39 14.49
CA THR A 801 -24.27 49.67 15.93
C THR A 801 -23.09 48.94 16.58
N PHE A 802 -22.94 47.63 16.34
CA PHE A 802 -21.86 46.83 16.93
C PHE A 802 -20.47 47.15 16.35
N LYS A 803 -20.39 47.52 15.06
CA LYS A 803 -19.13 47.96 14.44
C LYS A 803 -18.68 49.29 15.02
N LEU A 804 -19.61 50.24 15.18
CA LEU A 804 -19.37 51.52 15.83
C LEU A 804 -18.93 51.33 17.28
N MET A 805 -19.67 50.51 18.05
CA MET A 805 -19.32 50.20 19.44
C MET A 805 -17.92 49.61 19.55
N SER A 806 -17.59 48.57 18.76
CA SER A 806 -16.27 47.94 18.79
C SER A 806 -15.16 48.97 18.62
N ARG A 807 -15.26 49.86 17.62
CA ARG A 807 -14.19 50.80 17.29
C ARG A 807 -14.13 51.99 18.24
N PHE A 808 -15.26 52.67 18.43
CA PHE A 808 -15.29 53.88 19.26
C PHE A 808 -15.01 53.58 20.73
N CYS A 809 -15.45 52.43 21.25
CA CYS A 809 -15.09 52.02 22.61
C CYS A 809 -13.59 51.74 22.74
N MET A 810 -12.94 51.10 21.77
CA MET A 810 -11.49 50.87 21.80
C MET A 810 -10.69 52.16 21.72
N ILE A 811 -11.07 53.08 20.83
CA ILE A 811 -10.46 54.43 20.71
C ILE A 811 -10.62 55.21 22.02
N THR A 812 -11.80 55.13 22.65
CA THR A 812 -12.08 55.80 23.92
C THR A 812 -11.27 55.21 25.08
N TYR A 813 -11.05 53.89 25.08
CA TYR A 813 -10.27 53.19 26.10
C TYR A 813 -8.78 53.60 26.10
N GLY A 814 -8.24 53.96 24.93
CA GLY A 814 -6.89 54.53 24.76
C GLY A 814 -6.63 55.77 25.63
N GLY A 815 -7.68 56.54 25.92
CA GLY A 815 -7.65 57.63 26.91
C GLY A 815 -6.88 58.89 26.51
N LYS A 816 -6.26 58.92 25.32
CA LYS A 816 -5.51 60.08 24.77
C LYS A 816 -6.40 61.09 24.03
N ILE A 817 -7.67 60.75 23.82
CA ILE A 817 -8.60 61.45 22.94
C ILE A 817 -9.71 62.13 23.74
N ASN A 818 -10.06 63.36 23.33
CA ASN A 818 -11.21 64.08 23.88
C ASN A 818 -12.53 63.42 23.44
N VAL A 819 -13.32 62.96 24.41
CA VAL A 819 -14.64 62.32 24.18
C VAL A 819 -15.60 63.24 23.43
N GLY A 820 -15.55 64.55 23.66
CA GLY A 820 -16.39 65.51 22.94
C GLY A 820 -16.17 65.50 21.42
N LEU A 821 -14.93 65.20 20.99
CA LEU A 821 -14.60 65.08 19.57
C LEU A 821 -15.14 63.77 18.99
N LEU A 822 -15.07 62.66 19.73
CA LEU A 822 -15.69 61.38 19.36
C LEU A 822 -17.22 61.50 19.24
N ARG A 823 -17.87 62.22 20.16
CA ARG A 823 -19.32 62.53 20.06
C ARG A 823 -19.67 63.29 18.79
N SER A 824 -18.75 64.11 18.29
CA SER A 824 -18.95 64.87 17.06
C SER A 824 -18.95 63.97 15.82
N PHE A 825 -18.06 62.99 15.75
CA PHE A 825 -18.10 61.95 14.72
C PHE A 825 -19.35 61.05 14.82
N LEU A 826 -19.75 60.68 16.04
CA LEU A 826 -20.98 59.92 16.24
C LEU A 826 -22.23 60.72 15.86
N ALA A 827 -22.24 62.04 16.08
CA ALA A 827 -23.31 62.91 15.60
C ALA A 827 -23.43 62.88 14.07
N ILE A 828 -22.31 62.80 13.34
CA ILE A 828 -22.30 62.62 11.88
C ILE A 828 -22.99 61.30 11.51
N ALA A 829 -22.64 60.20 12.20
CA ALA A 829 -23.26 58.89 11.98
C ALA A 829 -24.77 58.89 12.29
N PHE A 830 -25.19 59.51 13.39
CA PHE A 830 -26.59 59.49 13.81
C PHE A 830 -27.47 60.40 12.94
N SER A 831 -26.91 61.48 12.39
CA SER A 831 -27.67 62.45 11.59
C SER A 831 -28.11 61.88 10.23
N GLY A 832 -27.30 60.99 9.63
CA GLY A 832 -27.50 60.49 8.26
C GLY A 832 -27.38 61.54 7.14
N ARG A 833 -27.06 62.81 7.47
CA ARG A 833 -27.10 63.95 6.53
C ARG A 833 -25.84 64.13 5.69
N PHE A 834 -24.75 63.44 6.02
CA PHE A 834 -23.43 63.65 5.41
C PHE A 834 -23.08 62.61 4.34
N ARG A 835 -24.03 61.76 3.92
CA ARG A 835 -23.81 60.69 2.93
C ARG A 835 -23.36 61.21 1.56
N ASP A 836 -23.75 62.42 1.19
CA ASP A 836 -23.44 63.00 -0.12
C ASP A 836 -22.19 63.88 -0.14
N LEU A 837 -21.47 64.00 0.99
CA LEU A 837 -20.26 64.81 1.13
C LEU A 837 -19.00 63.94 1.25
N PRO A 838 -18.40 63.47 0.14
CA PRO A 838 -17.22 62.61 0.19
C PRO A 838 -15.96 63.39 0.58
N ILE A 839 -14.94 62.65 1.04
CA ILE A 839 -13.62 63.23 1.33
C ILE A 839 -12.94 63.62 0.01
N PRO A 840 -12.35 64.82 -0.11
CA PRO A 840 -11.63 65.23 -1.31
C PRO A 840 -10.48 64.27 -1.64
N ARG A 841 -10.49 63.65 -2.83
CA ARG A 841 -9.41 62.77 -3.29
C ARG A 841 -8.35 63.59 -4.02
N TYR A 842 -7.16 63.78 -3.44
CA TYR A 842 -6.01 64.35 -4.14
C TYR A 842 -5.08 63.24 -4.66
N PRO A 843 -4.76 63.20 -5.96
CA PRO A 843 -3.84 62.21 -6.50
C PRO A 843 -2.38 62.57 -6.15
N GLY A 844 -1.66 61.67 -5.47
CA GLY A 844 -0.19 61.62 -5.54
C GLY A 844 0.64 61.85 -4.26
N ARG A 845 0.07 62.05 -3.07
CA ARG A 845 0.79 61.99 -1.78
C ARG A 845 -0.09 61.37 -0.71
N GLU A 846 0.49 60.66 0.25
CA GLU A 846 -0.19 60.32 1.52
C GLU A 846 -0.98 61.54 1.98
N SER A 847 -2.28 61.35 2.21
CA SER A 847 -3.33 62.38 2.19
C SER A 847 -3.24 63.35 3.37
N LEU A 848 -2.17 64.13 3.46
CA LEU A 848 -1.90 65.15 4.47
C LEU A 848 -2.64 66.44 4.11
N TYR A 849 -3.76 66.69 4.79
CA TYR A 849 -4.53 67.93 4.73
C TYR A 849 -3.99 68.95 5.75
N ARG A 850 -3.65 70.17 5.32
CA ARG A 850 -3.35 71.27 6.25
C ARG A 850 -4.66 71.95 6.69
N PRO A 851 -4.97 72.08 7.98
CA PRO A 851 -6.23 72.71 8.44
C PRO A 851 -6.41 74.16 7.98
N ASN A 852 -5.33 74.90 7.73
CA ASN A 852 -5.39 76.29 7.27
C ASN A 852 -5.89 76.48 5.81
N SER A 853 -6.14 75.41 5.05
CA SER A 853 -6.74 75.49 3.70
C SER A 853 -8.24 75.18 3.64
N TRP A 854 -8.90 74.94 4.78
CA TRP A 854 -10.33 74.64 4.83
C TRP A 854 -11.12 75.96 4.75
N ARG A 855 -11.27 76.51 3.53
CA ARG A 855 -12.25 77.56 3.26
C ARG A 855 -13.64 76.95 3.29
N VAL A 856 -14.46 77.46 4.20
CA VAL A 856 -15.91 77.27 4.26
C VAL A 856 -16.51 77.67 2.91
N ALA A 857 -17.03 76.69 2.16
CA ALA A 857 -18.01 76.97 1.12
C ALA A 857 -19.39 76.90 1.79
N GLY A 858 -19.89 78.06 2.19
CA GLY A 858 -21.13 78.20 2.95
C GLY A 858 -21.61 79.65 3.00
N GLN A 859 -21.93 80.21 1.84
CA GLN A 859 -23.04 81.14 1.70
C GLN A 859 -23.96 80.56 0.61
N GLY A 860 -25.17 80.21 1.02
CA GLY A 860 -26.17 79.47 0.26
C GLY A 860 -27.06 78.72 1.22
#